data_AF-A0AAV9S7H9-F1
#
_entry.id   AF-A0AAV9S7H9-F1
#
_cell.length_a   1.000
_cell.length_b   1.000
_cell.length_c   1.000
_cell.angle_alpha   90.00
_cell.angle_beta   90.00
_cell.angle_gamma   90.00
#
_symmetry.space_group_name_H-M   'P 1'
#
loop_
_entity.id
_entity.type
_entity.pdbx_description
1 polymer ?
#
loop_
_entity_poly.entity_id
_entity_poly.type
_entity_poly.pdbx_seq_one_letter_code
_entity_poly.pdbx_strand_id
1 'polypeptide(L)'
;MATFTERMGPVLLLWLAVCLSGTWAVDKGNFKTCDQSAFCKRQRAVKPGESPYRALLETMELTNTRLTLQLINDNNKVRLLLELYRLQGNITRVKINELKPLKPRYEVPDVLIREPPTEPLSLLSQDENGVVLSLGAESQRVIVSARPFRLDIVEGRDVLMSLNSRGLLGFEHLRMRKDTQADPEAENKEGTDPANQAETATEEEEKVEDGMWEETFKSHTDSKPNGPSAISLDFSLPGVENVYGIPEHADTLKLKTTDSGDPYRLYNLDVFQYELYNPMALYGGVPVMLAHNVQRTTGIFWLNAAETWVDISSNTAGKTVFGKMLDYVQGSSETPQTDVRWISESGIIDVFLMLGPTPRDVFSQYASLTGTQAFPPLASLGYHQCRWNYNDQEDVRSVDAGFDEHDIPYDFIWLDIEHTDGKRYFTWDPHKFASPKEMLQGLLDKKRKMVAIVDPHIKVDTNYKIHNEIRSQGFYVKNKDGADYEGWCWPGSAGYPDFTRPDMRAWWASQFAYDKYEGAMENLNTWNDMNEPSVFNGPEVTMHKDAMHGSWEHRELHNLYGLYVHMATAQGLLERSGGTERPFVLTRAFFAGSQRYGAVWTGDNAAEWEHLKISIPMCLSMGLVGISFCGADVGGFFKSPSTELLVRWYQTGAYQPFFRAHAHLDTPRREPWLFGPENTALIREAVRQRYTFLPYWYQLLYHAYRTGEPVMRPLWVEYPQDPATFALDDEFLLGRNLLVHPVTEEGARGVTAYLPGKDEAWFDIHTFQKHNGGQNLYIPVTMSSIPVFQRGGSIIPRKLRVRRSSTCMEHDPYTLYVALNNQRTAEGELYIDDGHTFNYEKKEFIHRRFSFTNNVLSSANLEPDTQFTTKSWVERIIILGASKPSMITLKSADGEENQLEFDFDASMSVLTIRKPGMNAGADWTVTLQ
;
A
#
# COMPACT_ATOMS: atom_id res chain seq x y z
N MET A 1 -21.89 -40.81 51.39
CA MET A 1 -21.94 -41.75 50.26
C MET A 1 -23.25 -41.50 49.54
N ALA A 2 -23.22 -40.75 48.45
CA ALA A 2 -22.79 -41.19 47.12
C ALA A 2 -24.08 -41.24 46.30
N THR A 3 -24.46 -40.10 45.72
CA THR A 3 -25.44 -39.99 44.61
C THR A 3 -25.79 -38.54 44.22
N PHE A 4 -25.26 -37.51 44.89
CA PHE A 4 -25.51 -36.11 44.48
C PHE A 4 -24.29 -35.35 43.92
N THR A 5 -23.10 -35.95 43.99
CA THR A 5 -21.85 -35.33 43.49
C THR A 5 -21.32 -35.92 42.17
N GLU A 6 -21.97 -36.94 41.59
CA GLU A 6 -21.51 -37.58 40.33
C GLU A 6 -22.23 -37.12 39.06
N ARG A 7 -23.22 -36.23 39.14
CA ARG A 7 -23.97 -35.75 37.95
C ARG A 7 -23.74 -34.29 37.55
N MET A 8 -22.95 -33.53 38.31
CA MET A 8 -22.60 -32.14 37.95
C MET A 8 -21.19 -31.98 37.36
N GLY A 9 -20.32 -32.98 37.46
CA GLY A 9 -18.96 -32.94 36.87
C GLY A 9 -18.96 -32.76 35.35
N PRO A 10 -19.75 -33.53 34.57
CA PRO A 10 -19.76 -33.41 33.10
C PRO A 10 -20.41 -32.11 32.62
N VAL A 11 -21.39 -31.58 33.35
CA VAL A 11 -22.13 -30.36 32.97
C VAL A 11 -21.31 -29.11 33.30
N LEU A 12 -20.54 -29.11 34.41
CA LEU A 12 -19.62 -28.02 34.73
C LEU A 12 -18.40 -28.01 33.79
N LEU A 13 -17.93 -29.18 33.33
CA LEU A 13 -16.88 -29.30 32.30
C LEU A 13 -17.38 -28.87 30.91
N LEU A 14 -18.65 -29.14 30.55
CA LEU A 14 -19.27 -28.61 29.34
C LEU A 14 -19.46 -27.09 29.43
N TRP A 15 -19.85 -26.56 30.59
CA TRP A 15 -19.96 -25.11 30.80
C TRP A 15 -18.60 -24.42 30.86
N LEU A 16 -17.57 -25.04 31.42
CA LEU A 16 -16.19 -24.52 31.32
C LEU A 16 -15.65 -24.63 29.90
N ALA A 17 -15.99 -25.67 29.12
CA ALA A 17 -15.61 -25.77 27.71
C ALA A 17 -16.38 -24.78 26.80
N VAL A 18 -17.62 -24.42 27.16
CA VAL A 18 -18.44 -23.40 26.47
C VAL A 18 -18.10 -21.97 26.96
N CYS A 19 -17.58 -21.81 28.17
CA CYS A 19 -17.02 -20.53 28.65
C CYS A 19 -15.52 -20.36 28.32
N LEU A 20 -14.85 -21.43 27.85
CA LEU A 20 -13.51 -21.43 27.26
C LEU A 20 -13.56 -21.51 25.73
N SER A 21 -14.75 -21.41 25.10
CA SER A 21 -14.82 -21.17 23.66
C SER A 21 -14.26 -19.78 23.41
N GLY A 22 -13.07 -19.79 22.81
CA GLY A 22 -12.15 -18.68 22.68
C GLY A 22 -12.80 -17.36 22.27
N THR A 23 -12.13 -16.29 22.67
CA THR A 23 -12.03 -15.07 21.87
C THR A 23 -12.13 -15.43 20.39
N TRP A 24 -13.21 -15.03 19.71
CA TRP A 24 -13.36 -15.31 18.29
C TRP A 24 -12.16 -14.64 17.59
N ALA A 25 -11.26 -15.47 17.09
CA ALA A 25 -10.18 -15.12 16.20
C ALA A 25 -10.63 -15.44 14.77
N VAL A 26 -9.88 -15.02 13.76
CA VAL A 26 -10.16 -15.36 12.36
C VAL A 26 -10.48 -16.87 12.21
N ASP A 27 -11.59 -17.20 11.59
CA ASP A 27 -11.87 -18.59 11.21
C ASP A 27 -11.04 -18.93 9.96
N LYS A 28 -9.81 -19.40 10.19
CA LYS A 28 -8.88 -19.81 9.13
C LYS A 28 -9.47 -20.87 8.21
N GLY A 29 -10.46 -21.63 8.66
CA GLY A 29 -11.15 -22.60 7.82
C GLY A 29 -11.88 -21.95 6.64
N ASN A 30 -12.21 -20.65 6.70
CA ASN A 30 -12.84 -19.88 5.61
C ASN A 30 -11.86 -19.48 4.49
N PHE A 31 -10.56 -19.59 4.69
CA PHE A 31 -9.55 -19.10 3.76
C PHE A 31 -8.61 -20.24 3.36
N LYS A 32 -8.32 -20.36 2.07
CA LYS A 32 -7.48 -21.44 1.56
C LYS A 32 -6.04 -21.28 2.04
N THR A 33 -5.46 -22.37 2.53
CA THR A 33 -4.00 -22.57 2.53
C THR A 33 -3.49 -22.86 1.12
N CYS A 34 -2.17 -22.84 0.91
CA CYS A 34 -1.62 -23.20 -0.40
C CYS A 34 -1.99 -24.62 -0.82
N ASP A 35 -2.07 -25.56 0.13
CA ASP A 35 -2.47 -26.95 -0.15
C ASP A 35 -3.95 -27.11 -0.54
N GLN A 36 -4.80 -26.14 -0.17
CA GLN A 36 -6.21 -26.10 -0.55
C GLN A 36 -6.46 -25.32 -1.85
N SER A 37 -5.46 -24.56 -2.32
CA SER A 37 -5.49 -23.90 -3.62
C SER A 37 -4.79 -24.80 -4.65
N ALA A 38 -5.55 -25.43 -5.54
CA ALA A 38 -5.02 -26.51 -6.38
C ALA A 38 -3.81 -26.07 -7.22
N PHE A 39 -3.82 -24.85 -7.76
CA PHE A 39 -2.69 -24.34 -8.53
C PHE A 39 -1.45 -24.06 -7.66
N CYS A 40 -1.64 -23.52 -6.45
CA CYS A 40 -0.53 -23.30 -5.52
C CYS A 40 0.11 -24.64 -5.14
N LYS A 41 -0.70 -25.63 -4.76
CA LYS A 41 -0.25 -26.99 -4.46
C LYS A 41 0.53 -27.62 -5.61
N ARG A 42 0.01 -27.57 -6.84
CA ARG A 42 0.71 -28.11 -8.02
C ARG A 42 2.05 -27.43 -8.25
N GLN A 43 2.07 -26.10 -8.21
CA GLN A 43 3.30 -25.34 -8.46
C GLN A 43 4.33 -25.56 -7.34
N ARG A 44 3.91 -25.58 -6.06
CA ARG A 44 4.77 -25.80 -4.90
C ARG A 44 5.28 -27.25 -4.79
N ALA A 45 4.60 -28.21 -5.42
CA ALA A 45 5.07 -29.59 -5.56
C ALA A 45 6.32 -29.69 -6.48
N VAL A 46 6.47 -28.78 -7.45
CA VAL A 46 7.68 -28.71 -8.31
C VAL A 46 8.90 -28.36 -7.45
N LYS A 47 9.91 -29.24 -7.47
CA LYS A 47 11.15 -29.08 -6.69
C LYS A 47 12.27 -28.45 -7.53
N PRO A 48 13.21 -27.73 -6.89
CA PRO A 48 14.37 -27.18 -7.59
C PRO A 48 15.14 -28.26 -8.36
N GLY A 49 15.55 -27.95 -9.58
CA GLY A 49 16.20 -28.91 -10.47
C GLY A 49 16.55 -28.31 -11.83
N GLU A 50 16.87 -29.18 -12.79
CA GLU A 50 17.06 -28.75 -14.18
C GLU A 50 15.72 -28.35 -14.80
N SER A 51 15.61 -27.09 -15.24
CA SER A 51 14.39 -26.60 -15.89
C SER A 51 14.12 -27.37 -17.18
N PRO A 52 12.88 -27.83 -17.44
CA PRO A 52 12.54 -28.46 -18.72
C PRO A 52 12.45 -27.45 -19.87
N TYR A 53 12.53 -26.15 -19.58
CA TYR A 53 12.47 -25.10 -20.60
C TYR A 53 13.86 -24.86 -21.18
N ARG A 54 13.94 -24.77 -22.50
CA ARG A 54 15.12 -24.30 -23.22
C ARG A 54 14.77 -23.22 -24.22
N ALA A 55 15.69 -22.30 -24.44
CA ALA A 55 15.55 -21.22 -25.41
C ALA A 55 16.00 -21.68 -26.81
N LEU A 56 15.22 -21.34 -27.83
CA LEU A 56 15.50 -21.66 -29.23
C LEU A 56 16.23 -20.49 -29.89
N LEU A 57 17.56 -20.44 -29.76
CA LEU A 57 18.39 -19.31 -30.25
C LEU A 57 18.21 -19.03 -31.75
N GLU A 58 17.84 -20.04 -32.54
CA GLU A 58 17.54 -19.91 -33.97
C GLU A 58 16.27 -19.10 -34.26
N THR A 59 15.40 -18.91 -33.26
CA THR A 59 14.17 -18.11 -33.35
C THR A 59 14.35 -16.68 -32.85
N MET A 60 15.57 -16.31 -32.47
CA MET A 60 15.87 -15.00 -31.90
C MET A 60 15.65 -13.89 -32.93
N GLU A 61 14.85 -12.90 -32.57
CA GLU A 61 14.76 -11.65 -33.29
C GLU A 61 15.17 -10.52 -32.34
N LEU A 62 16.15 -9.71 -32.76
CA LEU A 62 16.61 -8.56 -32.01
C LEU A 62 16.29 -7.30 -32.80
N THR A 63 15.44 -6.45 -32.23
CA THR A 63 15.28 -5.06 -32.67
C THR A 63 16.14 -4.15 -31.81
N ASN A 64 16.18 -2.85 -32.12
CA ASN A 64 16.89 -1.89 -31.29
C ASN A 64 16.38 -1.85 -29.85
N THR A 65 15.12 -2.22 -29.57
CA THR A 65 14.47 -2.00 -28.27
C THR A 65 13.94 -3.26 -27.61
N ARG A 66 13.98 -4.39 -28.31
CA ARG A 66 13.37 -5.65 -27.87
C ARG A 66 14.13 -6.85 -28.42
N LEU A 67 14.35 -7.84 -27.57
CA LEU A 67 14.67 -9.20 -27.99
C LEU A 67 13.41 -10.07 -27.88
N THR A 68 13.10 -10.84 -28.90
CA THR A 68 12.10 -11.92 -28.85
C THR A 68 12.73 -13.27 -29.13
N LEU A 69 12.30 -14.29 -28.41
CA LEU A 69 12.89 -15.62 -28.46
C LEU A 69 11.82 -16.67 -28.10
N GLN A 70 11.76 -17.80 -28.82
CA GLN A 70 10.87 -18.89 -28.42
C GLN A 70 11.52 -19.73 -27.32
N LEU A 71 10.72 -20.09 -26.31
CA LEU A 71 11.07 -21.13 -25.34
C LEU A 71 10.29 -22.39 -25.69
N ILE A 72 10.90 -23.56 -25.51
CA ILE A 72 10.21 -24.84 -25.62
C ILE A 72 10.38 -25.63 -24.32
N ASN A 73 9.29 -26.21 -23.85
CA ASN A 73 9.32 -27.17 -22.76
C ASN A 73 9.62 -28.56 -23.34
N ASP A 74 10.75 -29.15 -22.96
CA ASP A 74 11.20 -30.43 -23.51
C ASP A 74 10.32 -31.61 -23.08
N ASN A 75 9.51 -31.48 -22.02
CA ASN A 75 8.61 -32.55 -21.57
C ASN A 75 7.32 -32.61 -22.40
N ASN A 76 6.68 -31.47 -22.67
CA ASN A 76 5.36 -31.42 -23.33
C ASN A 76 5.37 -30.75 -24.73
N LYS A 77 6.54 -30.27 -25.18
CA LYS A 77 6.77 -29.61 -26.48
C LYS A 77 6.02 -28.31 -26.72
N VAL A 78 5.38 -27.75 -25.69
CA VAL A 78 4.71 -26.44 -25.76
C VAL A 78 5.74 -25.35 -26.01
N ARG A 79 5.39 -24.40 -26.88
CA ARG A 79 6.20 -23.24 -27.21
C ARG A 79 5.64 -21.98 -26.56
N LEU A 80 6.53 -21.24 -25.92
CA LEU A 80 6.27 -19.93 -25.35
C LEU A 80 7.05 -18.87 -26.14
N LEU A 81 6.63 -17.62 -26.01
CA LEU A 81 7.33 -16.44 -26.49
C LEU A 81 7.90 -15.70 -25.29
N LEU A 82 9.22 -15.54 -25.26
CA LEU A 82 9.94 -14.62 -24.39
C LEU A 82 10.09 -13.29 -25.12
N GLU A 83 9.73 -12.20 -24.46
CA GLU A 83 10.07 -10.84 -24.87
C GLU A 83 10.89 -10.17 -23.76
N LEU A 84 12.01 -9.56 -24.13
CA LEU A 84 12.92 -8.88 -23.23
C LEU A 84 13.11 -7.45 -23.71
N TYR A 85 12.85 -6.50 -22.81
CA TYR A 85 12.95 -5.07 -23.06
C TYR A 85 13.93 -4.44 -22.09
N ARG A 86 14.72 -3.50 -22.61
CA ARG A 86 15.38 -2.50 -21.80
C ARG A 86 14.51 -1.25 -21.79
N LEU A 87 14.18 -0.76 -20.60
CA LEU A 87 13.35 0.41 -20.40
C LEU A 87 14.18 1.56 -19.81
N GLN A 88 13.69 2.78 -20.03
CA GLN A 88 14.28 3.98 -19.44
C GLN A 88 14.32 3.88 -17.91
N GLY A 89 15.38 4.41 -17.31
CA GLY A 89 15.49 4.49 -15.84
C GLY A 89 16.10 3.25 -15.20
N ASN A 90 16.89 2.45 -15.92
CA ASN A 90 17.55 1.24 -15.40
C ASN A 90 16.55 0.15 -14.98
N ILE A 91 15.58 -0.11 -15.87
CA ILE A 91 14.53 -1.12 -15.70
C ILE A 91 14.64 -2.15 -16.84
N THR A 92 14.50 -3.43 -16.53
CA THR A 92 14.39 -4.51 -17.51
C THR A 92 13.01 -5.14 -17.41
N ARG A 93 12.28 -5.28 -18.52
CA ARG A 93 10.97 -5.97 -18.54
C ARG A 93 11.11 -7.33 -19.22
N VAL A 94 10.58 -8.36 -18.59
CA VAL A 94 10.57 -9.73 -19.10
C VAL A 94 9.11 -10.16 -19.22
N LYS A 95 8.68 -10.51 -20.44
CA LYS A 95 7.37 -11.10 -20.69
C LYS A 95 7.53 -12.54 -21.18
N ILE A 96 6.75 -13.47 -20.63
CA ILE A 96 6.62 -14.83 -21.17
C ILE A 96 5.14 -15.14 -21.35
N ASN A 97 4.76 -15.48 -22.58
CA ASN A 97 3.39 -15.85 -22.95
C ASN A 97 3.39 -17.11 -23.82
N GLU A 98 2.25 -17.77 -23.97
CA GLU A 98 2.12 -18.86 -24.95
C GLU A 98 2.27 -18.31 -26.36
N LEU A 99 3.00 -19.03 -27.22
CA LEU A 99 3.18 -18.62 -28.62
C LEU A 99 1.86 -18.68 -29.40
N LYS A 100 1.03 -19.67 -29.10
CA LYS A 100 -0.27 -19.92 -29.76
C LYS A 100 -1.28 -20.45 -28.74
N PRO A 101 -1.81 -19.60 -27.84
CA PRO A 101 -2.75 -20.06 -26.84
C PRO A 101 -4.13 -20.37 -27.44
N LEU A 102 -4.91 -21.22 -26.77
CA LEU A 102 -6.30 -21.52 -27.16
C LEU A 102 -7.22 -20.29 -27.09
N LYS A 103 -7.00 -19.44 -26.08
CA LYS A 103 -7.59 -18.11 -25.93
C LYS A 103 -6.51 -17.13 -25.44
N PRO A 104 -6.60 -15.82 -25.68
CA PRO A 104 -5.67 -14.86 -25.12
C PRO A 104 -5.54 -15.02 -23.60
N ARG A 105 -4.32 -14.89 -23.07
CA ARG A 105 -4.07 -14.79 -21.64
C ARG A 105 -4.22 -13.35 -21.18
N TYR A 106 -4.65 -13.16 -19.94
CA TYR A 106 -4.86 -11.83 -19.39
C TYR A 106 -3.54 -11.08 -19.25
N GLU A 107 -3.51 -9.86 -19.78
CA GLU A 107 -2.45 -8.88 -19.56
C GLU A 107 -3.08 -7.70 -18.80
N VAL A 108 -2.47 -7.30 -17.69
CA VAL A 108 -3.06 -6.33 -16.76
C VAL A 108 -3.16 -4.93 -17.39
N PRO A 109 -4.37 -4.38 -17.58
CA PRO A 109 -4.56 -3.03 -18.10
C PRO A 109 -4.61 -1.99 -16.97
N ASP A 110 -4.58 -0.69 -17.34
CA ASP A 110 -4.82 0.49 -16.49
C ASP A 110 -3.91 0.68 -15.24
N VAL A 111 -3.02 -0.26 -14.96
CA VAL A 111 -2.01 -0.16 -13.88
C VAL A 111 -0.82 0.68 -14.34
N LEU A 112 -0.24 0.34 -15.50
CA LEU A 112 0.80 1.14 -16.13
C LEU A 112 0.20 2.47 -16.60
N ILE A 113 0.81 3.59 -16.22
CA ILE A 113 0.31 4.93 -16.58
C ILE A 113 0.46 5.25 -18.08
N ARG A 114 1.36 4.52 -18.75
CA ARG A 114 1.63 4.52 -20.19
C ARG A 114 2.52 3.34 -20.54
N GLU A 115 2.65 3.01 -21.83
CA GLU A 115 3.69 2.07 -22.26
C GLU A 115 5.08 2.64 -21.91
N PRO A 116 5.91 1.92 -21.14
CA PRO A 116 7.19 2.43 -20.69
C PRO A 116 8.15 2.71 -21.86
N PRO A 117 8.83 3.88 -21.88
CA PRO A 117 9.82 4.18 -22.91
C PRO A 117 10.94 3.14 -22.93
N THR A 118 11.29 2.66 -24.12
CA THR A 118 12.36 1.67 -24.33
C THR A 118 13.70 2.35 -24.59
N GLU A 119 14.79 1.66 -24.22
CA GLU A 119 16.16 2.06 -24.53
C GLU A 119 16.87 1.00 -25.39
N PRO A 120 17.96 1.37 -26.09
CA PRO A 120 18.64 0.44 -26.98
C PRO A 120 19.18 -0.82 -26.30
N LEU A 121 18.87 -1.99 -26.85
CA LEU A 121 19.44 -3.29 -26.49
C LEU A 121 20.48 -3.68 -27.55
N SER A 122 21.69 -4.01 -27.12
CA SER A 122 22.78 -4.37 -28.06
C SER A 122 23.32 -5.76 -27.77
N LEU A 123 23.46 -6.58 -28.81
CA LEU A 123 24.09 -7.88 -28.73
C LEU A 123 25.60 -7.72 -28.50
N LEU A 124 26.09 -8.28 -27.40
CA LEU A 124 27.52 -8.27 -27.05
C LEU A 124 28.21 -9.56 -27.49
N SER A 125 27.55 -10.71 -27.30
CA SER A 125 28.03 -12.01 -27.74
C SER A 125 26.89 -13.01 -27.91
N GLN A 126 27.09 -13.99 -28.77
CA GLN A 126 26.18 -15.12 -29.01
C GLN A 126 27.03 -16.37 -29.30
N ASP A 127 26.66 -17.49 -28.67
CA ASP A 127 27.20 -18.81 -28.97
C ASP A 127 26.08 -19.86 -28.94
N GLU A 128 26.43 -21.16 -28.93
CA GLU A 128 25.46 -22.26 -28.88
C GLU A 128 24.76 -22.39 -27.51
N ASN A 129 25.32 -21.80 -26.46
CA ASN A 129 24.85 -21.91 -25.08
C ASN A 129 23.99 -20.71 -24.67
N GLY A 130 24.07 -19.57 -25.35
CA GLY A 130 23.26 -18.40 -25.02
C GLY A 130 23.61 -17.11 -25.75
N VAL A 131 22.99 -16.02 -25.27
CA VAL A 131 23.24 -14.66 -25.76
C VAL A 131 23.48 -13.70 -24.61
N VAL A 132 24.33 -12.70 -24.84
CA VAL A 132 24.65 -11.64 -23.88
C VAL A 132 24.27 -10.30 -24.50
N LEU A 133 23.44 -9.54 -23.79
CA LEU A 133 22.89 -8.27 -24.26
C LEU A 133 23.29 -7.16 -23.28
N SER A 134 23.63 -5.98 -23.79
CA SER A 134 23.92 -4.81 -22.96
C SER A 134 22.64 -4.19 -22.41
N LEU A 135 22.66 -3.77 -21.14
CA LEU A 135 21.60 -3.01 -20.47
C LEU A 135 21.95 -1.54 -20.24
N GLY A 136 23.04 -1.04 -20.83
CA GLY A 136 23.28 0.41 -20.97
C GLY A 136 24.32 1.06 -20.07
N ALA A 137 24.46 0.64 -18.81
CA ALA A 137 25.67 0.97 -18.07
C ALA A 137 26.83 0.17 -18.68
N GLU A 138 28.03 0.76 -18.80
CA GLU A 138 29.18 0.10 -19.49
C GLU A 138 29.46 -1.32 -18.97
N SER A 139 29.06 -1.63 -17.74
CA SER A 139 29.23 -2.91 -17.08
C SER A 139 27.96 -3.78 -16.98
N GLN A 140 26.75 -3.25 -17.19
CA GLN A 140 25.50 -4.00 -16.98
C GLN A 140 25.04 -4.78 -18.22
N ARG A 141 24.66 -6.04 -18.00
CA ARG A 141 24.30 -6.98 -19.07
C ARG A 141 23.20 -7.91 -18.60
N VAL A 142 22.48 -8.47 -19.56
CA VAL A 142 21.62 -9.63 -19.35
C VAL A 142 22.17 -10.80 -20.16
N ILE A 143 22.35 -11.94 -19.48
CA ILE A 143 22.78 -13.20 -20.08
C ILE A 143 21.55 -14.09 -20.20
N VAL A 144 21.23 -14.53 -21.41
CA VAL A 144 20.19 -15.51 -21.68
C VAL A 144 20.86 -16.85 -21.95
N SER A 145 20.80 -17.76 -20.98
CA SER A 145 21.27 -19.13 -21.15
C SER A 145 20.19 -19.97 -21.84
N ALA A 146 20.58 -20.78 -22.82
CA ALA A 146 19.65 -21.52 -23.66
C ALA A 146 19.19 -22.84 -23.03
N ARG A 147 20.08 -23.64 -22.41
CA ARG A 147 19.74 -24.97 -21.88
C ARG A 147 20.46 -25.28 -20.55
N PRO A 148 19.73 -25.37 -19.41
CA PRO A 148 18.33 -24.94 -19.25
C PRO A 148 18.17 -23.42 -19.49
N PHE A 149 16.95 -22.99 -19.80
CA PHE A 149 16.63 -21.57 -19.94
C PHE A 149 16.86 -20.84 -18.61
N ARG A 150 17.63 -19.75 -18.64
CA ARG A 150 17.90 -18.89 -17.48
C ARG A 150 18.23 -17.48 -17.94
N LEU A 151 17.85 -16.48 -17.14
CA LEU A 151 18.29 -15.10 -17.34
C LEU A 151 19.14 -14.65 -16.15
N ASP A 152 20.28 -14.04 -16.40
CA ASP A 152 21.13 -13.43 -15.36
C ASP A 152 21.34 -11.95 -15.65
N ILE A 153 20.93 -11.09 -14.72
CA ILE A 153 21.27 -9.68 -14.73
C ILE A 153 22.60 -9.50 -14.00
N VAL A 154 23.59 -8.99 -14.71
CA VAL A 154 24.96 -8.84 -14.20
C VAL A 154 25.43 -7.40 -14.28
N GLU A 155 26.25 -6.98 -13.32
CA GLU A 155 26.99 -5.72 -13.35
C GLU A 155 28.47 -6.00 -13.11
N GLY A 156 29.29 -5.79 -14.14
CA GLY A 156 30.72 -6.10 -14.07
C GLY A 156 30.95 -7.61 -13.97
N ARG A 157 31.28 -8.09 -12.77
CA ARG A 157 31.47 -9.53 -12.47
C ARG A 157 30.38 -10.08 -11.55
N ASP A 158 29.53 -9.23 -11.00
CA ASP A 158 28.57 -9.60 -9.98
C ASP A 158 27.21 -9.89 -10.61
N VAL A 159 26.58 -10.98 -10.18
CA VAL A 159 25.20 -11.30 -10.53
C VAL A 159 24.29 -10.54 -9.57
N LEU A 160 23.50 -9.61 -10.11
CA LEU A 160 22.52 -8.85 -9.33
C LEU A 160 21.27 -9.67 -9.04
N MET A 161 20.81 -10.42 -10.06
CA MET A 161 19.59 -11.21 -9.99
C MET A 161 19.62 -12.29 -11.07
N SER A 162 19.10 -13.47 -10.75
CA SER A 162 18.89 -14.56 -11.72
C SER A 162 17.42 -14.94 -11.76
N LEU A 163 16.88 -15.20 -12.96
CA LEU A 163 15.54 -15.72 -13.17
C LEU A 163 15.65 -17.18 -13.63
N ASN A 164 14.80 -18.04 -13.08
CA ASN A 164 14.79 -19.48 -13.36
C ASN A 164 16.10 -20.20 -13.01
N SER A 165 16.88 -19.68 -12.06
CA SER A 165 18.14 -20.28 -11.59
C SER A 165 17.91 -21.60 -10.83
N ARG A 166 16.74 -21.79 -10.23
CA ARG A 166 16.31 -23.01 -9.54
C ARG A 166 15.47 -23.94 -10.43
N GLY A 167 15.21 -23.54 -11.67
CA GLY A 167 14.44 -24.31 -12.63
C GLY A 167 12.94 -24.39 -12.32
N LEU A 168 12.38 -23.39 -11.62
CA LEU A 168 10.99 -23.37 -11.18
C LEU A 168 10.08 -22.49 -12.06
N LEU A 169 10.53 -22.15 -13.28
CA LEU A 169 9.64 -21.67 -14.33
C LEU A 169 8.54 -22.72 -14.56
N GLY A 170 7.32 -22.33 -14.23
CA GLY A 170 6.09 -23.09 -14.42
C GLY A 170 5.20 -22.34 -15.40
N PHE A 171 4.66 -23.03 -16.40
CA PHE A 171 3.72 -22.44 -17.34
C PHE A 171 2.72 -23.52 -17.76
N GLU A 172 1.58 -23.56 -17.08
CA GLU A 172 0.49 -24.49 -17.41
C GLU A 172 -0.23 -23.97 -18.65
N HIS A 173 0.08 -24.54 -19.81
CA HIS A 173 -0.54 -24.16 -21.09
C HIS A 173 -2.04 -24.47 -21.11
N LEU A 174 -2.80 -23.61 -21.78
CA LEU A 174 -4.24 -23.83 -21.94
C LEU A 174 -4.50 -25.11 -22.73
N ARG A 175 -5.40 -25.95 -22.23
CA ARG A 175 -5.75 -27.25 -22.83
C ARG A 175 -7.25 -27.46 -22.84
N MET A 176 -7.75 -28.15 -23.86
CA MET A 176 -9.14 -28.62 -23.91
C MET A 176 -9.31 -29.84 -23.01
N ARG A 177 -10.49 -30.00 -22.44
CA ARG A 177 -10.84 -31.18 -21.64
C ARG A 177 -11.01 -32.39 -22.56
N LYS A 178 -10.28 -33.48 -22.32
CA LYS A 178 -10.24 -34.64 -23.24
C LYS A 178 -11.61 -35.30 -23.45
N ASP A 179 -12.47 -35.32 -22.44
CA ASP A 179 -13.85 -35.86 -22.49
C ASP A 179 -14.84 -34.95 -23.25
N THR A 180 -14.46 -33.73 -23.61
CA THR A 180 -15.25 -32.83 -24.48
C THR A 180 -14.90 -32.94 -25.96
N GLN A 181 -13.95 -33.81 -26.33
CA GLN A 181 -13.69 -34.15 -27.74
C GLN A 181 -14.78 -35.12 -28.22
N ALA A 182 -15.66 -34.64 -29.11
CA ALA A 182 -16.48 -35.54 -29.91
C ALA A 182 -15.55 -36.33 -30.85
N ASP A 183 -15.49 -37.64 -30.67
CA ASP A 183 -14.71 -38.53 -31.51
C ASP A 183 -15.27 -38.50 -32.95
N PRO A 184 -14.55 -37.95 -33.94
CA PRO A 184 -15.06 -37.84 -35.31
C PRO A 184 -15.19 -39.21 -36.01
N GLU A 185 -14.66 -40.28 -35.41
CA GLU A 185 -14.65 -41.64 -35.99
C GLU A 185 -15.78 -42.54 -35.46
N ALA A 186 -16.60 -42.08 -34.52
CA ALA A 186 -17.69 -42.88 -33.95
C ALA A 186 -18.92 -43.05 -34.89
N GLU A 187 -19.01 -42.30 -35.99
CA GLU A 187 -20.13 -42.40 -36.95
C GLU A 187 -19.93 -43.43 -38.08
N ASN A 188 -18.82 -44.17 -38.15
CA ASN A 188 -18.55 -45.07 -39.27
C ASN A 188 -18.07 -46.50 -38.91
N LYS A 189 -18.64 -47.13 -37.86
CA LYS A 189 -18.49 -48.57 -37.64
C LYS A 189 -19.78 -49.23 -37.16
N GLU A 190 -20.79 -49.27 -38.02
CA GLU A 190 -21.78 -50.34 -37.98
C GLU A 190 -21.27 -51.53 -38.80
N GLY A 191 -20.93 -52.62 -38.09
CA GLY A 191 -20.78 -53.96 -38.65
C GLY A 191 -19.36 -54.52 -38.57
N THR A 192 -19.08 -55.33 -37.54
CA THR A 192 -18.74 -56.78 -37.64
C THR A 192 -18.34 -57.36 -36.27
N ASP A 193 -18.93 -58.53 -35.97
CA ASP A 193 -18.61 -59.64 -35.04
C ASP A 193 -17.83 -59.45 -33.71
N PRO A 194 -18.35 -59.99 -32.58
CA PRO A 194 -17.72 -59.91 -31.26
C PRO A 194 -16.86 -61.15 -30.96
N ALA A 195 -15.70 -61.32 -31.60
CA ALA A 195 -14.72 -62.34 -31.19
C ALA A 195 -13.36 -62.16 -31.88
N ASN A 196 -12.59 -61.13 -31.49
CA ASN A 196 -11.11 -61.07 -31.52
C ASN A 196 -10.67 -59.60 -31.52
N GLN A 197 -10.54 -59.02 -30.33
CA GLN A 197 -9.70 -57.84 -30.08
C GLN A 197 -9.32 -57.86 -28.59
N ALA A 198 -8.61 -58.92 -28.20
CA ALA A 198 -7.66 -58.84 -27.10
C ALA A 198 -6.29 -58.76 -27.76
N GLU A 199 -5.41 -57.88 -27.27
CA GLU A 199 -4.07 -57.56 -27.81
C GLU A 199 -4.05 -56.45 -28.88
N THR A 200 -4.26 -55.20 -28.44
CA THR A 200 -3.30 -54.07 -28.59
C THR A 200 -4.04 -52.77 -28.26
N ALA A 201 -4.20 -52.47 -26.98
CA ALA A 201 -4.40 -51.12 -26.49
C ALA A 201 -3.56 -51.03 -25.22
N THR A 202 -2.35 -50.46 -25.34
CA THR A 202 -1.61 -50.01 -24.18
C THR A 202 -2.41 -48.87 -23.57
N GLU A 203 -3.11 -49.19 -22.49
CA GLU A 203 -3.71 -48.27 -21.53
C GLU A 203 -2.61 -47.34 -20.99
N GLU A 204 -2.47 -46.15 -21.57
CA GLU A 204 -2.03 -44.97 -20.83
C GLU A 204 -3.29 -44.17 -20.49
N GLU A 205 -4.07 -44.67 -19.53
CA GLU A 205 -5.00 -43.86 -18.78
C GLU A 205 -4.18 -42.84 -17.98
N GLU A 206 -3.98 -41.63 -18.53
CA GLU A 206 -3.58 -40.47 -17.73
C GLU A 206 -4.66 -40.28 -16.66
N LYS A 207 -4.38 -40.74 -15.43
CA LYS A 207 -5.15 -40.39 -14.24
C LYS A 207 -5.37 -38.89 -14.23
N VAL A 208 -6.62 -38.45 -14.36
CA VAL A 208 -6.98 -37.03 -14.17
C VAL A 208 -6.62 -36.69 -12.72
N GLU A 209 -5.50 -35.98 -12.54
CA GLU A 209 -5.05 -35.57 -11.21
C GLU A 209 -6.08 -34.64 -10.55
N ASP A 210 -6.24 -34.80 -9.24
CA ASP A 210 -7.15 -34.01 -8.40
C ASP A 210 -6.86 -32.50 -8.52
N GLY A 211 -7.92 -31.69 -8.62
CA GLY A 211 -7.82 -30.22 -8.73
C GLY A 211 -7.38 -29.66 -10.10
N MET A 212 -7.27 -30.48 -11.14
CA MET A 212 -6.95 -30.02 -12.51
C MET A 212 -8.10 -29.27 -13.20
N TRP A 213 -9.35 -29.65 -12.90
CA TRP A 213 -10.57 -29.09 -13.49
C TRP A 213 -11.46 -28.51 -12.41
N GLU A 214 -12.68 -28.99 -12.20
CA GLU A 214 -13.53 -28.50 -11.13
C GLU A 214 -12.82 -28.59 -9.77
N GLU A 215 -12.98 -27.55 -8.97
CA GLU A 215 -12.42 -27.46 -7.62
C GLU A 215 -13.50 -26.99 -6.66
N THR A 216 -13.70 -27.76 -5.59
CA THR A 216 -14.69 -27.41 -4.55
C THR A 216 -13.97 -26.93 -3.30
N PHE A 217 -14.33 -25.74 -2.84
CA PHE A 217 -13.95 -25.23 -1.53
C PHE A 217 -15.20 -24.97 -0.70
N LYS A 218 -15.33 -25.71 0.41
CA LYS A 218 -16.56 -25.78 1.20
C LYS A 218 -17.77 -26.14 0.32
N SER A 219 -18.75 -25.25 0.22
CA SER A 219 -19.97 -25.40 -0.57
C SER A 219 -19.87 -24.84 -1.98
N HIS A 220 -18.73 -24.23 -2.36
CA HIS A 220 -18.57 -23.53 -3.63
C HIS A 220 -17.75 -24.38 -4.60
N THR A 221 -18.32 -24.68 -5.76
CA THR A 221 -17.63 -25.39 -6.83
C THR A 221 -17.28 -24.42 -7.95
N ASP A 222 -15.99 -24.17 -8.10
CA ASP A 222 -15.40 -23.53 -9.27
C ASP A 222 -15.45 -24.52 -10.45
N SER A 223 -16.10 -24.12 -11.56
CA SER A 223 -16.16 -24.95 -12.77
C SER A 223 -14.85 -25.03 -13.55
N LYS A 224 -13.94 -24.05 -13.35
CA LYS A 224 -12.61 -23.98 -13.97
C LYS A 224 -12.61 -24.39 -15.47
N PRO A 225 -13.36 -23.67 -16.32
CA PRO A 225 -13.61 -24.09 -17.71
C PRO A 225 -12.34 -24.17 -18.56
N ASN A 226 -11.30 -23.41 -18.19
CA ASN A 226 -10.02 -23.37 -18.90
C ASN A 226 -8.98 -24.35 -18.33
N GLY A 227 -9.34 -25.14 -17.32
CA GLY A 227 -8.43 -26.08 -16.66
C GLY A 227 -7.28 -25.36 -15.93
N PRO A 228 -6.10 -25.99 -15.84
CA PRO A 228 -4.90 -25.40 -15.25
C PRO A 228 -4.31 -24.31 -16.15
N SER A 229 -4.06 -23.13 -15.59
CA SER A 229 -3.50 -21.98 -16.31
C SER A 229 -2.38 -21.27 -15.54
N ALA A 230 -1.89 -21.85 -14.44
CA ALA A 230 -0.97 -21.17 -13.56
C ALA A 230 0.41 -20.96 -14.17
N ILE A 231 1.04 -19.88 -13.72
CA ILE A 231 2.39 -19.49 -14.07
C ILE A 231 3.23 -19.37 -12.82
N SER A 232 4.52 -19.69 -12.91
CA SER A 232 5.46 -19.41 -11.84
C SER A 232 6.84 -19.07 -12.35
N LEU A 233 7.58 -18.26 -11.60
CA LEU A 233 8.98 -17.96 -11.87
C LEU A 233 9.73 -17.73 -10.57
N ASP A 234 10.92 -18.34 -10.46
CA ASP A 234 11.86 -18.07 -9.37
C ASP A 234 12.89 -17.00 -9.73
N PHE A 235 13.29 -16.26 -8.71
CA PHE A 235 14.31 -15.24 -8.71
C PHE A 235 15.33 -15.55 -7.61
N SER A 236 16.62 -15.53 -7.93
CA SER A 236 17.70 -15.56 -6.94
C SER A 236 18.33 -14.19 -6.79
N LEU A 237 18.58 -13.78 -5.54
CA LEU A 237 19.12 -12.48 -5.16
C LEU A 237 20.43 -12.66 -4.37
N PRO A 238 21.58 -12.82 -5.05
CA PRO A 238 22.87 -12.97 -4.40
C PRO A 238 23.25 -11.72 -3.58
N GLY A 239 23.82 -11.94 -2.40
CA GLY A 239 24.19 -10.89 -1.45
C GLY A 239 23.03 -10.27 -0.69
N VAL A 240 21.79 -10.75 -0.86
CA VAL A 240 20.59 -10.18 -0.22
C VAL A 240 20.06 -11.11 0.86
N GLU A 241 19.79 -10.55 2.04
CA GLU A 241 19.13 -11.22 3.18
C GLU A 241 17.83 -10.52 3.61
N ASN A 242 17.52 -9.37 2.99
CA ASN A 242 16.42 -8.51 3.40
C ASN A 242 15.55 -8.20 2.19
N VAL A 243 14.31 -8.68 2.24
CA VAL A 243 13.28 -8.40 1.26
C VAL A 243 12.04 -7.82 1.96
N TYR A 244 11.36 -6.91 1.26
CA TYR A 244 10.27 -6.09 1.77
C TYR A 244 9.18 -5.93 0.70
N GLY A 245 8.02 -5.42 1.10
CA GLY A 245 6.92 -5.10 0.18
C GLY A 245 5.85 -6.19 0.20
N ILE A 246 5.28 -6.49 -0.97
CA ILE A 246 4.14 -7.39 -1.18
C ILE A 246 3.00 -7.23 -0.15
N PRO A 247 2.58 -6.00 0.23
CA PRO A 247 1.42 -5.86 1.10
C PRO A 247 0.14 -6.38 0.39
N GLU A 248 -0.91 -6.77 1.11
CA GLU A 248 -1.13 -6.51 2.53
C GLU A 248 -1.08 -7.76 3.41
N HIS A 249 -0.22 -7.71 4.44
CA HIS A 249 -0.10 -8.73 5.47
C HIS A 249 0.09 -8.05 6.82
N ALA A 250 -0.57 -8.59 7.85
CA ALA A 250 -0.32 -8.19 9.23
C ALA A 250 0.95 -8.89 9.75
N ASP A 251 2.11 -8.56 9.20
CA ASP A 251 3.39 -9.20 9.51
C ASP A 251 4.53 -8.18 9.67
N THR A 252 5.74 -8.66 9.99
CA THR A 252 6.94 -7.83 10.12
C THR A 252 7.29 -7.15 8.81
N LEU A 253 7.93 -5.97 8.87
CA LEU A 253 8.30 -5.22 7.67
C LEU A 253 9.29 -5.99 6.78
N LYS A 254 10.32 -6.57 7.40
CA LYS A 254 11.20 -7.54 6.75
C LYS A 254 10.42 -8.85 6.62
N LEU A 255 10.23 -9.31 5.38
CA LEU A 255 9.47 -10.52 5.09
C LEU A 255 10.20 -11.76 5.63
N LYS A 256 9.43 -12.72 6.12
CA LYS A 256 9.92 -13.98 6.67
C LYS A 256 10.17 -15.00 5.57
N THR A 257 10.97 -16.02 5.87
CA THR A 257 11.03 -17.21 5.02
C THR A 257 9.74 -18.02 5.16
N THR A 258 9.34 -18.67 4.07
CA THR A 258 8.10 -19.47 3.98
C THR A 258 8.37 -20.97 3.97
N ASP A 259 9.63 -21.38 4.15
CA ASP A 259 10.09 -22.78 4.09
C ASP A 259 9.30 -23.73 5.02
N SER A 260 8.82 -23.23 6.16
CA SER A 260 8.12 -24.01 7.19
C SER A 260 6.61 -23.73 7.27
N GLY A 261 6.04 -22.98 6.33
CA GLY A 261 4.64 -22.52 6.40
C GLY A 261 4.02 -22.30 5.03
N ASP A 262 2.90 -21.56 4.98
CA ASP A 262 2.32 -21.11 3.72
C ASP A 262 3.15 -19.96 3.10
N PRO A 263 3.15 -19.83 1.77
CA PRO A 263 3.69 -18.64 1.10
C PRO A 263 2.87 -17.39 1.44
N TYR A 264 3.44 -16.20 1.26
CA TYR A 264 2.66 -14.96 1.28
C TYR A 264 1.60 -15.00 0.17
N ARG A 265 0.35 -14.71 0.51
CA ARG A 265 -0.77 -14.72 -0.44
C ARG A 265 -1.19 -13.30 -0.80
N LEU A 266 -1.40 -13.04 -2.09
CA LEU A 266 -1.94 -11.80 -2.66
C LEU A 266 -3.27 -12.13 -3.35
N TYR A 267 -4.34 -11.97 -2.59
CA TYR A 267 -5.72 -12.14 -3.02
C TYR A 267 -6.58 -11.26 -2.11
N ASN A 268 -7.17 -10.21 -2.67
CA ASN A 268 -7.90 -9.21 -1.90
C ASN A 268 -9.11 -9.87 -1.20
N LEU A 269 -9.09 -9.92 0.13
CA LEU A 269 -10.06 -10.67 0.93
C LEU A 269 -10.56 -9.86 2.12
N ASP A 270 -11.85 -10.02 2.41
CA ASP A 270 -12.47 -9.52 3.62
C ASP A 270 -12.21 -10.50 4.77
N VAL A 271 -11.11 -10.26 5.50
CA VAL A 271 -10.67 -11.13 6.59
C VAL A 271 -11.15 -10.60 7.94
N PHE A 272 -12.35 -11.03 8.32
CA PHE A 272 -12.93 -10.70 9.62
C PHE A 272 -12.03 -11.09 10.79
N GLN A 273 -11.72 -10.12 11.67
CA GLN A 273 -10.87 -10.30 12.85
C GLN A 273 -9.50 -10.93 12.53
N TYR A 274 -8.82 -10.40 11.49
CA TYR A 274 -7.55 -10.93 11.04
C TYR A 274 -6.52 -11.08 12.18
N GLU A 275 -5.75 -12.16 12.12
CA GLU A 275 -4.66 -12.43 13.07
C GLU A 275 -3.35 -11.75 12.64
N LEU A 276 -2.41 -11.63 13.57
CA LEU A 276 -1.11 -11.03 13.34
C LEU A 276 -0.02 -12.08 13.02
N TYR A 277 1.09 -11.60 12.50
CA TYR A 277 2.34 -12.29 12.20
C TYR A 277 2.19 -13.56 11.35
N ASN A 278 1.36 -13.49 10.31
CA ASN A 278 1.08 -14.60 9.40
C ASN A 278 0.98 -14.13 7.93
N PRO A 279 1.15 -15.05 6.96
CA PRO A 279 1.20 -14.72 5.54
C PRO A 279 -0.17 -14.72 4.83
N MET A 280 -1.30 -14.76 5.57
CA MET A 280 -2.64 -14.74 4.97
C MET A 280 -2.87 -13.41 4.25
N ALA A 281 -3.46 -13.48 3.06
CA ALA A 281 -3.86 -12.27 2.34
C ALA A 281 -4.88 -11.47 3.14
N LEU A 282 -4.79 -10.15 3.08
CA LEU A 282 -5.78 -9.21 3.61
C LEU A 282 -6.49 -8.48 2.46
N TYR A 283 -6.80 -7.20 2.61
CA TYR A 283 -7.77 -6.51 1.76
C TYR A 283 -7.20 -6.06 0.42
N GLY A 284 -5.89 -5.82 0.35
CA GLY A 284 -5.20 -5.43 -0.87
C GLY A 284 -3.95 -6.25 -1.19
N GLY A 285 -3.47 -6.11 -2.43
CA GLY A 285 -2.33 -6.87 -2.94
C GLY A 285 -1.49 -6.04 -3.91
N VAL A 286 -0.30 -5.61 -3.52
CA VAL A 286 0.64 -4.89 -4.40
C VAL A 286 1.82 -5.81 -4.71
N PRO A 287 1.92 -6.42 -5.91
CA PRO A 287 2.90 -7.45 -6.22
C PRO A 287 4.29 -6.85 -6.54
N VAL A 288 4.83 -6.08 -5.60
CA VAL A 288 6.12 -5.41 -5.68
C VAL A 288 6.97 -5.83 -4.49
N MET A 289 8.16 -6.34 -4.74
CA MET A 289 9.14 -6.69 -3.73
C MET A 289 10.40 -5.85 -3.88
N LEU A 290 10.93 -5.33 -2.78
CA LEU A 290 12.22 -4.68 -2.72
C LEU A 290 13.23 -5.62 -2.07
N ALA A 291 14.45 -5.62 -2.57
CA ALA A 291 15.57 -6.42 -2.09
C ALA A 291 16.73 -5.48 -1.74
N HIS A 292 17.25 -5.58 -0.52
CA HIS A 292 18.23 -4.62 0.01
C HIS A 292 19.41 -5.28 0.72
N ASN A 293 20.60 -4.73 0.45
CA ASN A 293 21.81 -4.90 1.23
C ASN A 293 22.60 -3.59 1.28
N VAL A 294 23.74 -3.58 1.96
CA VAL A 294 24.56 -2.36 2.14
C VAL A 294 25.11 -1.78 0.83
N GLN A 295 25.16 -2.56 -0.24
CA GLN A 295 25.68 -2.15 -1.54
C GLN A 295 24.58 -1.62 -2.46
N ARG A 296 23.36 -2.17 -2.38
CA ARG A 296 22.33 -1.96 -3.39
C ARG A 296 20.91 -2.22 -2.88
N THR A 297 19.96 -1.50 -3.47
CA THR A 297 18.54 -1.84 -3.49
C THR A 297 18.12 -2.18 -4.92
N THR A 298 17.36 -3.27 -5.09
CA THR A 298 16.68 -3.62 -6.33
C THR A 298 15.21 -3.91 -6.05
N GLY A 299 14.38 -4.02 -7.08
CA GLY A 299 12.99 -4.41 -6.94
C GLY A 299 12.48 -5.29 -8.06
N ILE A 300 11.45 -6.08 -7.75
CA ILE A 300 10.72 -6.95 -8.65
C ILE A 300 9.27 -6.50 -8.61
N PHE A 301 8.74 -6.06 -9.75
CA PHE A 301 7.30 -5.80 -9.89
C PHE A 301 6.69 -6.86 -10.81
N TRP A 302 5.93 -7.77 -10.22
CA TRP A 302 5.23 -8.87 -10.89
C TRP A 302 3.83 -8.41 -11.30
N LEU A 303 3.67 -7.96 -12.55
CA LEU A 303 2.43 -7.38 -13.04
C LEU A 303 1.41 -8.49 -13.38
N ASN A 304 0.74 -9.02 -12.35
CA ASN A 304 -0.31 -10.02 -12.48
C ASN A 304 -1.44 -9.76 -11.46
N ALA A 305 -2.68 -9.81 -11.94
CA ALA A 305 -3.88 -9.46 -11.16
C ALA A 305 -4.63 -10.67 -10.59
N ALA A 306 -4.22 -11.88 -10.92
CA ALA A 306 -4.80 -13.11 -10.39
C ALA A 306 -4.34 -13.37 -8.95
N GLU A 307 -4.97 -14.35 -8.30
CA GLU A 307 -4.46 -14.91 -7.04
C GLU A 307 -2.98 -15.27 -7.19
N THR A 308 -2.14 -14.71 -6.33
CA THR A 308 -0.69 -14.88 -6.38
C THR A 308 -0.12 -15.32 -5.04
N TRP A 309 0.79 -16.30 -5.06
CA TRP A 309 1.51 -16.79 -3.90
C TRP A 309 3.01 -16.51 -4.08
N VAL A 310 3.69 -16.13 -2.99
CA VAL A 310 5.10 -15.76 -2.98
C VAL A 310 5.84 -16.57 -1.93
N ASP A 311 6.64 -17.53 -2.39
CA ASP A 311 7.55 -18.31 -1.53
C ASP A 311 8.89 -17.57 -1.38
N ILE A 312 9.44 -17.53 -0.17
CA ILE A 312 10.71 -16.89 0.16
C ILE A 312 11.58 -17.89 0.94
N SER A 313 12.80 -18.15 0.46
CA SER A 313 13.76 -19.03 1.14
C SER A 313 15.12 -18.35 1.25
N SER A 314 15.82 -18.60 2.36
CA SER A 314 17.18 -18.09 2.58
C SER A 314 18.20 -19.20 2.36
N ASN A 315 19.20 -18.93 1.51
CA ASN A 315 20.24 -19.86 1.10
C ASN A 315 21.62 -19.20 1.12
N THR A 316 22.66 -20.02 0.94
CA THR A 316 24.03 -19.54 0.67
C THR A 316 24.33 -19.78 -0.81
N ALA A 317 24.76 -18.76 -1.55
CA ALA A 317 25.09 -18.87 -2.97
C ALA A 317 26.09 -20.02 -3.23
N GLY A 318 27.07 -20.21 -2.34
CA GLY A 318 28.10 -21.28 -2.33
C GLY A 318 27.59 -22.73 -2.40
N LYS A 319 26.35 -23.01 -1.98
CA LYS A 319 25.76 -24.37 -2.00
C LYS A 319 25.00 -24.70 -3.28
N THR A 320 24.78 -23.73 -4.15
CA THR A 320 24.15 -23.92 -5.47
C THR A 320 25.20 -24.34 -6.51
N VAL A 321 24.79 -24.85 -7.69
CA VAL A 321 25.73 -25.15 -8.80
C VAL A 321 26.56 -23.91 -9.18
N PHE A 322 25.97 -22.72 -9.02
CA PHE A 322 26.62 -21.42 -9.19
C PHE A 322 27.63 -21.09 -8.08
N GLY A 323 27.35 -21.48 -6.84
CA GLY A 323 28.30 -21.43 -5.72
C GLY A 323 29.59 -22.18 -6.00
N LYS A 324 29.48 -23.37 -6.61
CA LYS A 324 30.65 -24.14 -7.04
C LYS A 324 31.45 -23.48 -8.17
N MET A 325 30.81 -22.65 -9.01
CA MET A 325 31.49 -21.86 -10.05
C MET A 325 32.16 -20.61 -9.47
N LEU A 326 31.52 -19.93 -8.50
CA LEU A 326 32.09 -18.82 -7.73
C LEU A 326 33.26 -19.26 -6.83
N ASP A 327 33.14 -20.41 -6.16
CA ASP A 327 34.20 -21.02 -5.33
C ASP A 327 35.47 -21.30 -6.15
N TYR A 328 35.32 -21.61 -7.43
CA TYR A 328 36.45 -21.88 -8.34
C TYR A 328 37.23 -20.61 -8.73
N VAL A 329 36.63 -19.42 -8.57
CA VAL A 329 37.18 -18.14 -9.05
C VAL A 329 37.54 -17.19 -7.92
N GLN A 330 36.84 -17.21 -6.77
CA GLN A 330 36.94 -16.17 -5.74
C GLN A 330 37.43 -16.64 -4.37
N GLY A 331 37.59 -17.95 -4.14
CA GLY A 331 37.91 -18.47 -2.81
C GLY A 331 36.71 -18.40 -1.86
N SER A 332 36.66 -19.31 -0.90
CA SER A 332 35.49 -19.58 -0.05
C SER A 332 35.07 -18.37 0.79
N SER A 333 34.04 -17.65 0.37
CA SER A 333 33.19 -16.84 1.24
C SER A 333 31.73 -17.18 0.95
N GLU A 334 31.01 -17.65 1.95
CA GLU A 334 29.59 -17.94 1.87
C GLU A 334 28.81 -16.63 1.61
N THR A 335 28.45 -16.33 0.35
CA THR A 335 27.59 -15.18 0.03
C THR A 335 26.14 -15.51 0.37
N PRO A 336 25.43 -14.71 1.19
CA PRO A 336 24.01 -14.93 1.44
C PRO A 336 23.20 -14.78 0.16
N GLN A 337 22.07 -15.46 0.05
CA GLN A 337 21.17 -15.39 -1.10
C GLN A 337 19.73 -15.57 -0.64
N THR A 338 18.85 -14.68 -1.09
CA THR A 338 17.40 -14.87 -0.95
C THR A 338 16.85 -15.38 -2.27
N ASP A 339 16.10 -16.48 -2.24
CA ASP A 339 15.35 -16.97 -3.40
C ASP A 339 13.87 -16.70 -3.20
N VAL A 340 13.22 -16.16 -4.23
CA VAL A 340 11.81 -15.79 -4.22
C VAL A 340 11.12 -16.47 -5.39
N ARG A 341 9.96 -17.07 -5.16
CA ARG A 341 9.15 -17.68 -6.24
C ARG A 341 7.76 -17.09 -6.26
N TRP A 342 7.38 -16.55 -7.40
CA TRP A 342 6.04 -16.02 -7.65
C TRP A 342 5.21 -17.08 -8.37
N ILE A 343 3.98 -17.27 -7.93
CA ILE A 343 3.05 -18.27 -8.45
C ILE A 343 1.68 -17.61 -8.62
N SER A 344 1.23 -17.39 -9.85
CA SER A 344 -0.09 -16.81 -10.14
C SER A 344 -1.01 -17.81 -10.83
N GLU A 345 -2.30 -17.76 -10.53
CA GLU A 345 -3.29 -18.70 -11.06
C GLU A 345 -3.48 -18.63 -12.58
N SER A 346 -3.34 -17.43 -13.16
CA SER A 346 -3.61 -17.19 -14.57
C SER A 346 -2.81 -15.98 -15.09
N GLY A 347 -3.14 -15.51 -16.30
CA GLY A 347 -2.43 -14.41 -16.95
C GLY A 347 -1.09 -14.82 -17.57
N ILE A 348 -0.26 -13.83 -17.85
CA ILE A 348 1.09 -13.99 -18.38
C ILE A 348 2.15 -13.72 -17.31
N ILE A 349 3.38 -14.18 -17.55
CA ILE A 349 4.53 -13.67 -16.81
C ILE A 349 4.86 -12.31 -17.40
N ASP A 350 4.68 -11.24 -16.63
CA ASP A 350 5.10 -9.88 -16.97
C ASP A 350 5.77 -9.27 -15.75
N VAL A 351 7.08 -9.13 -15.81
CA VAL A 351 7.88 -8.68 -14.66
C VAL A 351 8.80 -7.54 -15.03
N PHE A 352 8.83 -6.52 -14.17
CA PHE A 352 9.77 -5.41 -14.24
C PHE A 352 10.84 -5.56 -13.17
N LEU A 353 12.10 -5.58 -13.60
CA LEU A 353 13.28 -5.64 -12.75
C LEU A 353 13.82 -4.21 -12.60
N MET A 354 13.67 -3.65 -11.41
CA MET A 354 14.07 -2.29 -11.05
C MET A 354 15.45 -2.36 -10.41
N LEU A 355 16.50 -1.96 -11.13
CA LEU A 355 17.87 -2.31 -10.76
C LEU A 355 18.55 -1.30 -9.82
N GLY A 356 17.83 -0.28 -9.34
CA GLY A 356 18.35 0.74 -8.42
C GLY A 356 19.46 1.60 -9.06
N PRO A 357 20.57 1.89 -8.35
CA PRO A 357 21.09 1.13 -7.20
C PRO A 357 20.61 1.58 -5.81
N THR A 358 20.04 2.77 -5.65
CA THR A 358 19.61 3.27 -4.33
C THR A 358 18.13 3.01 -4.05
N PRO A 359 17.67 3.06 -2.79
CA PRO A 359 16.23 2.99 -2.49
C PRO A 359 15.41 4.01 -3.29
N ARG A 360 15.92 5.25 -3.41
CA ARG A 360 15.26 6.34 -4.14
C ARG A 360 15.14 6.07 -5.64
N ASP A 361 16.14 5.41 -6.23
CA ASP A 361 16.09 5.01 -7.63
C ASP A 361 14.97 3.98 -7.86
N VAL A 362 14.84 2.98 -6.98
CA VAL A 362 13.79 1.96 -7.07
C VAL A 362 12.39 2.58 -6.91
N PHE A 363 12.20 3.53 -6.00
CA PHE A 363 10.92 4.25 -5.88
C PHE A 363 10.59 5.05 -7.14
N SER A 364 11.58 5.77 -7.70
CA SER A 364 11.40 6.55 -8.93
C SER A 364 11.12 5.65 -10.14
N GLN A 365 11.80 4.50 -10.22
CA GLN A 365 11.58 3.46 -11.23
C GLN A 365 10.15 2.94 -11.16
N TYR A 366 9.68 2.54 -9.98
CA TYR A 366 8.31 2.05 -9.79
C TYR A 366 7.26 3.12 -10.09
N ALA A 367 7.48 4.35 -9.60
CA ALA A 367 6.59 5.49 -9.86
C ALA A 367 6.53 5.87 -11.34
N SER A 368 7.60 5.67 -12.11
CA SER A 368 7.59 5.88 -13.56
C SER A 368 6.68 4.91 -14.31
N LEU A 369 6.43 3.73 -13.72
CA LEU A 369 5.55 2.69 -14.27
C LEU A 369 4.10 2.88 -13.83
N THR A 370 3.87 3.11 -12.54
CA THR A 370 2.52 3.07 -11.92
C THR A 370 2.02 4.43 -11.44
N GLY A 371 2.78 5.50 -11.64
CA GLY A 371 2.46 6.84 -11.16
C GLY A 371 2.82 7.05 -9.69
N THR A 372 2.61 8.27 -9.22
CA THR A 372 2.94 8.72 -7.85
C THR A 372 1.68 8.83 -7.00
N GLN A 373 1.86 9.01 -5.68
CA GLN A 373 0.77 9.33 -4.77
C GLN A 373 0.05 10.59 -5.25
N ALA A 374 -1.27 10.52 -5.41
CA ALA A 374 -2.09 11.70 -5.72
C ALA A 374 -1.90 12.75 -4.63
N PHE A 375 -1.74 14.01 -5.04
CA PHE A 375 -1.54 15.09 -4.09
C PHE A 375 -2.87 15.41 -3.37
N PRO A 376 -3.01 15.09 -2.07
CA PRO A 376 -4.31 15.09 -1.42
C PRO A 376 -4.75 16.52 -1.04
N PRO A 377 -6.05 16.79 -0.84
CA PRO A 377 -6.49 18.00 -0.16
C PRO A 377 -5.83 18.11 1.23
N LEU A 378 -5.38 19.30 1.63
CA LEU A 378 -4.74 19.54 2.93
C LEU A 378 -5.59 19.03 4.10
N ALA A 379 -6.91 19.21 4.02
CA ALA A 379 -7.84 18.78 5.05
C ALA A 379 -7.78 17.28 5.33
N SER A 380 -7.49 16.42 4.34
CA SER A 380 -7.44 14.97 4.55
C SER A 380 -6.18 14.53 5.29
N LEU A 381 -5.23 15.44 5.52
CA LEU A 381 -4.11 15.22 6.43
C LEU A 381 -4.46 15.61 7.88
N GLY A 382 -5.65 16.16 8.13
CA GLY A 382 -6.16 16.45 9.47
C GLY A 382 -6.56 15.19 10.23
N TYR A 383 -7.31 15.36 11.31
CA TYR A 383 -7.89 14.25 12.07
C TYR A 383 -9.30 13.90 11.57
N HIS A 384 -9.57 12.61 11.42
CA HIS A 384 -10.82 12.04 10.96
C HIS A 384 -11.54 11.31 12.09
N GLN A 385 -12.77 11.70 12.41
CA GLN A 385 -13.61 11.05 13.41
C GLN A 385 -14.67 10.15 12.73
N CYS A 386 -14.71 8.88 13.10
CA CYS A 386 -15.64 7.90 12.57
C CYS A 386 -16.08 6.89 13.65
N ARG A 387 -17.20 6.21 13.40
CA ARG A 387 -17.61 4.94 14.00
C ARG A 387 -18.72 4.32 13.16
N TRP A 388 -18.95 3.01 13.33
CA TRP A 388 -20.17 2.34 12.94
C TRP A 388 -21.17 2.41 14.11
N ASN A 389 -22.26 3.18 14.06
CA ASN A 389 -22.52 4.34 13.21
C ASN A 389 -22.69 5.58 14.10
N TYR A 390 -22.63 6.78 13.51
CA TYR A 390 -23.38 7.91 14.07
C TYR A 390 -24.87 7.72 13.76
N ASN A 391 -25.69 7.92 14.78
CA ASN A 391 -27.08 7.46 14.78
C ASN A 391 -27.96 8.26 13.81
N ASP A 392 -27.79 9.58 13.79
CA ASP A 392 -28.60 10.53 13.03
C ASP A 392 -27.89 11.89 12.92
N GLN A 393 -28.56 12.88 12.32
CA GLN A 393 -28.03 14.25 12.18
C GLN A 393 -27.76 14.95 13.51
N GLU A 394 -28.52 14.63 14.56
CA GLU A 394 -28.35 15.27 15.88
C GLU A 394 -27.12 14.70 16.58
N ASP A 395 -26.86 13.39 16.45
CA ASP A 395 -25.64 12.76 16.92
C ASP A 395 -24.40 13.36 16.23
N VAL A 396 -24.45 13.54 14.89
CA VAL A 396 -23.38 14.24 14.15
C VAL A 396 -23.16 15.65 14.69
N ARG A 397 -24.22 16.42 14.91
CA ARG A 397 -24.17 17.78 15.46
C ARG A 397 -23.58 17.80 16.88
N SER A 398 -23.97 16.84 17.71
CA SER A 398 -23.48 16.69 19.09
C SER A 398 -21.98 16.37 19.13
N VAL A 399 -21.52 15.46 18.26
CA VAL A 399 -20.10 15.11 18.13
C VAL A 399 -19.29 16.31 17.63
N ASP A 400 -19.76 16.98 16.57
CA ASP A 400 -19.14 18.20 16.05
C ASP A 400 -19.01 19.31 17.12
N ALA A 401 -20.05 19.51 17.93
CA ALA A 401 -20.03 20.43 19.06
C ALA A 401 -19.08 19.98 20.17
N GLY A 402 -19.02 18.67 20.46
CA GLY A 402 -18.12 18.09 21.47
C GLY A 402 -16.65 18.36 21.18
N PHE A 403 -16.23 18.32 19.92
CA PHE A 403 -14.86 18.70 19.54
C PHE A 403 -14.54 20.17 19.84
N ASP A 404 -15.50 21.08 19.57
CA ASP A 404 -15.34 22.51 19.87
C ASP A 404 -15.31 22.76 21.38
N GLU A 405 -16.22 22.13 22.14
CA GLU A 405 -16.29 22.24 23.61
C GLU A 405 -14.99 21.77 24.27
N HIS A 406 -14.41 20.70 23.75
CA HIS A 406 -13.20 20.10 24.32
C HIS A 406 -11.91 20.60 23.68
N ASP A 407 -11.92 21.60 22.80
CA ASP A 407 -10.75 22.16 22.11
C ASP A 407 -9.87 21.09 21.42
N ILE A 408 -10.51 20.11 20.77
CA ILE A 408 -9.86 19.07 19.98
C ILE A 408 -10.15 19.35 18.49
N PRO A 409 -9.13 19.55 17.65
CA PRO A 409 -9.37 19.86 16.24
C PRO A 409 -9.65 18.61 15.40
N TYR A 410 -10.57 18.70 14.45
CA TYR A 410 -10.87 17.65 13.49
C TYR A 410 -11.32 18.25 12.15
N ASP A 411 -11.07 17.55 11.05
CA ASP A 411 -11.39 18.00 9.70
C ASP A 411 -12.58 17.24 9.11
N PHE A 412 -12.70 15.94 9.40
CA PHE A 412 -13.74 15.08 8.84
C PHE A 412 -14.54 14.32 9.90
N ILE A 413 -15.86 14.32 9.76
CA ILE A 413 -16.76 13.36 10.43
C ILE A 413 -17.33 12.39 9.39
N TRP A 414 -17.47 11.12 9.76
CA TRP A 414 -17.74 10.04 8.80
C TRP A 414 -19.07 9.36 9.08
N LEU A 415 -19.80 9.06 8.01
CA LEU A 415 -21.04 8.28 8.03
C LEU A 415 -20.80 6.92 7.40
N ASP A 416 -20.88 5.90 8.24
CA ASP A 416 -20.85 4.49 7.87
C ASP A 416 -22.27 4.02 7.41
N ILE A 417 -22.47 2.75 7.09
CA ILE A 417 -23.57 2.23 6.27
C ILE A 417 -24.98 2.53 6.80
N GLU A 418 -25.18 2.77 8.10
CA GLU A 418 -26.50 3.07 8.68
C GLU A 418 -27.07 4.45 8.30
N HIS A 419 -26.32 5.28 7.57
CA HIS A 419 -26.83 6.55 7.04
C HIS A 419 -27.73 6.40 5.81
N THR A 420 -27.66 5.24 5.15
CA THR A 420 -28.39 4.95 3.90
C THR A 420 -29.82 4.48 4.16
N ASP A 421 -30.72 4.63 3.18
CA ASP A 421 -32.04 4.00 3.21
C ASP A 421 -31.91 2.49 2.93
N GLY A 422 -31.77 1.71 4.00
CA GLY A 422 -31.76 0.25 3.92
C GLY A 422 -30.61 -0.31 3.08
N LYS A 423 -29.41 0.31 3.20
CA LYS A 423 -28.18 -0.08 2.48
C LYS A 423 -28.29 0.10 0.97
N ARG A 424 -29.11 1.06 0.53
CA ARG A 424 -29.09 1.60 -0.83
C ARG A 424 -28.13 2.78 -0.87
N TYR A 425 -26.95 2.60 -1.46
CA TYR A 425 -25.99 3.70 -1.62
C TYR A 425 -26.57 4.86 -2.46
N PHE A 426 -25.95 6.04 -2.38
CA PHE A 426 -26.50 7.29 -2.97
C PHE A 426 -27.87 7.72 -2.43
N THR A 427 -28.29 7.19 -1.27
CA THR A 427 -29.52 7.57 -0.57
C THR A 427 -29.24 7.91 0.88
N TRP A 428 -30.23 8.51 1.55
CA TRP A 428 -30.19 8.86 2.97
C TRP A 428 -31.37 8.23 3.68
N ASP A 429 -31.19 7.70 4.88
CA ASP A 429 -32.30 7.26 5.73
C ASP A 429 -33.23 8.46 5.99
N PRO A 430 -34.51 8.41 5.58
CA PRO A 430 -35.40 9.57 5.60
C PRO A 430 -35.82 9.98 7.02
N HIS A 431 -35.54 9.17 8.04
CA HIS A 431 -35.85 9.47 9.44
C HIS A 431 -34.63 9.96 10.20
N LYS A 432 -33.47 9.31 10.01
CA LYS A 432 -32.21 9.67 10.70
C LYS A 432 -31.50 10.85 10.03
N PHE A 433 -31.59 10.94 8.70
CA PHE A 433 -30.89 11.91 7.86
C PHE A 433 -31.84 12.63 6.91
N ALA A 434 -32.91 13.20 7.46
CA ALA A 434 -33.98 13.86 6.69
C ALA A 434 -33.57 15.16 5.97
N SER A 435 -32.50 15.82 6.41
CA SER A 435 -32.03 17.13 5.93
C SER A 435 -30.51 17.14 5.72
N PRO A 436 -29.93 16.26 4.87
CA PRO A 436 -28.48 16.07 4.80
C PRO A 436 -27.73 17.35 4.40
N LYS A 437 -28.34 18.22 3.60
CA LYS A 437 -27.79 19.54 3.27
C LYS A 437 -27.65 20.47 4.48
N GLU A 438 -28.60 20.44 5.43
CA GLU A 438 -28.50 21.24 6.66
C GLU A 438 -27.33 20.76 7.52
N MET A 439 -27.18 19.44 7.66
CA MET A 439 -26.06 18.82 8.38
C MET A 439 -24.72 19.17 7.73
N LEU A 440 -24.61 19.03 6.40
CA LEU A 440 -23.40 19.37 5.66
C LEU A 440 -23.08 20.87 5.73
N GLN A 441 -24.08 21.73 5.65
CA GLN A 441 -23.91 23.18 5.82
C GLN A 441 -23.40 23.52 7.23
N GLY A 442 -23.91 22.88 8.27
CA GLY A 442 -23.43 23.09 9.65
C GLY A 442 -21.94 22.77 9.82
N LEU A 443 -21.45 21.72 9.17
CA LEU A 443 -20.02 21.40 9.12
C LEU A 443 -19.23 22.40 8.27
N LEU A 444 -19.76 22.81 7.12
CA LEU A 444 -19.14 23.77 6.21
C LEU A 444 -18.95 25.14 6.89
N ASP A 445 -19.92 25.61 7.66
CA ASP A 445 -19.87 26.85 8.45
C ASP A 445 -18.72 26.83 9.46
N LYS A 446 -18.38 25.65 9.99
CA LYS A 446 -17.25 25.40 10.88
C LYS A 446 -15.96 25.00 10.14
N LYS A 447 -15.95 25.06 8.81
CA LYS A 447 -14.81 24.69 7.94
C LYS A 447 -14.40 23.24 8.12
N ARG A 448 -15.38 22.34 8.20
CA ARG A 448 -15.24 20.88 8.31
C ARG A 448 -15.92 20.19 7.13
N LYS A 449 -15.57 18.91 6.96
CA LYS A 449 -16.00 18.07 5.86
C LYS A 449 -16.65 16.79 6.39
N MET A 450 -17.33 16.09 5.50
CA MET A 450 -17.94 14.80 5.77
C MET A 450 -17.41 13.76 4.79
N VAL A 451 -17.38 12.51 5.21
CA VAL A 451 -17.25 11.35 4.32
C VAL A 451 -18.47 10.45 4.50
N ALA A 452 -19.05 9.99 3.40
CA ALA A 452 -20.08 8.95 3.42
C ALA A 452 -19.59 7.71 2.65
N ILE A 453 -19.87 6.53 3.22
CA ILE A 453 -19.55 5.24 2.61
C ILE A 453 -20.41 4.96 1.36
N VAL A 454 -19.79 4.40 0.32
CA VAL A 454 -20.43 3.97 -0.93
C VAL A 454 -19.71 2.70 -1.41
N ASP A 455 -20.34 1.55 -1.26
CA ASP A 455 -19.72 0.24 -1.57
C ASP A 455 -20.17 -0.31 -2.92
N PRO A 456 -19.41 -1.22 -3.55
CA PRO A 456 -19.67 -1.71 -4.89
C PRO A 456 -20.62 -2.92 -4.91
N HIS A 457 -21.60 -2.98 -4.01
CA HIS A 457 -22.65 -3.97 -4.00
C HIS A 457 -24.01 -3.29 -3.95
N ILE A 458 -24.86 -3.56 -4.93
CA ILE A 458 -26.08 -2.78 -5.17
C ILE A 458 -27.28 -3.64 -4.84
N LYS A 459 -28.03 -3.24 -3.81
CA LYS A 459 -29.26 -3.92 -3.37
C LYS A 459 -30.15 -4.27 -4.56
N VAL A 460 -30.53 -5.54 -4.68
CA VAL A 460 -31.50 -6.00 -5.69
C VAL A 460 -32.88 -5.58 -5.24
N ASP A 461 -33.37 -4.47 -5.80
CA ASP A 461 -34.67 -3.88 -5.48
C ASP A 461 -35.19 -3.08 -6.67
N THR A 462 -36.36 -3.46 -7.20
CA THR A 462 -36.98 -2.79 -8.36
C THR A 462 -37.46 -1.37 -8.06
N ASN A 463 -37.55 -0.97 -6.80
CA ASN A 463 -37.84 0.42 -6.41
C ASN A 463 -36.56 1.28 -6.30
N TYR A 464 -35.38 0.69 -6.47
CA TYR A 464 -34.10 1.40 -6.37
C TYR A 464 -33.56 1.77 -7.75
N LYS A 465 -33.52 3.09 -8.02
CA LYS A 465 -33.09 3.66 -9.31
C LYS A 465 -31.74 3.13 -9.79
N ILE A 466 -30.73 3.15 -8.92
CA ILE A 466 -29.36 2.71 -9.25
C ILE A 466 -29.35 1.23 -9.67
N HIS A 467 -30.05 0.35 -8.94
CA HIS A 467 -30.19 -1.06 -9.35
C HIS A 467 -30.79 -1.19 -10.76
N ASN A 468 -31.91 -0.50 -11.01
CA ASN A 468 -32.59 -0.56 -12.30
C ASN A 468 -31.72 -0.03 -13.46
N GLU A 469 -30.95 1.03 -13.24
CA GLU A 469 -30.04 1.60 -14.26
C GLU A 469 -28.86 0.67 -14.57
N ILE A 470 -28.23 0.07 -13.55
CA ILE A 470 -27.13 -0.89 -13.73
C ILE A 470 -27.64 -2.15 -14.43
N ARG A 471 -28.80 -2.68 -14.01
CA ARG A 471 -29.42 -3.87 -14.60
C ARG A 471 -29.80 -3.65 -16.05
N SER A 472 -30.48 -2.55 -16.37
CA SER A 472 -30.94 -2.26 -17.73
C SER A 472 -29.81 -2.02 -18.74
N GLN A 473 -28.66 -1.52 -18.27
CA GLN A 473 -27.46 -1.35 -19.08
C GLN A 473 -26.58 -2.62 -19.12
N GLY A 474 -26.93 -3.67 -18.38
CA GLY A 474 -26.15 -4.90 -18.31
C GLY A 474 -24.78 -4.72 -17.64
N PHE A 475 -24.68 -3.78 -16.70
CA PHE A 475 -23.44 -3.42 -16.02
C PHE A 475 -23.09 -4.31 -14.82
N TYR A 476 -23.93 -5.28 -14.46
CA TYR A 476 -23.55 -6.28 -13.46
C TYR A 476 -22.53 -7.27 -14.00
N VAL A 477 -21.60 -7.69 -13.12
CA VAL A 477 -20.80 -8.91 -13.30
C VAL A 477 -21.75 -10.07 -13.58
N LYS A 478 -21.33 -11.04 -14.39
CA LYS A 478 -22.17 -12.17 -14.76
C LYS A 478 -21.72 -13.45 -14.06
N ASN A 479 -22.65 -14.37 -13.85
CA ASN A 479 -22.32 -15.77 -13.57
C ASN A 479 -21.79 -16.45 -14.85
N LYS A 480 -21.24 -17.65 -14.70
CA LYS A 480 -20.78 -18.49 -15.84
C LYS A 480 -21.86 -18.83 -16.88
N ASP A 481 -23.13 -18.77 -16.50
CA ASP A 481 -24.27 -19.01 -17.39
C ASP A 481 -24.78 -17.73 -18.09
N GLY A 482 -24.17 -16.57 -17.80
CA GLY A 482 -24.51 -15.27 -18.38
C GLY A 482 -25.59 -14.50 -17.63
N ALA A 483 -26.18 -15.03 -16.55
CA ALA A 483 -27.08 -14.27 -15.68
C ALA A 483 -26.32 -13.21 -14.86
N ASP A 484 -27.00 -12.18 -14.35
CA ASP A 484 -26.39 -11.24 -13.40
C ASP A 484 -25.90 -11.99 -12.16
N TYR A 485 -24.67 -11.69 -11.73
CA TYR A 485 -24.13 -12.22 -10.48
C TYR A 485 -24.85 -11.57 -9.30
N GLU A 486 -25.48 -12.39 -8.48
CA GLU A 486 -26.14 -11.97 -7.25
C GLU A 486 -25.51 -12.71 -6.07
N GLY A 487 -25.16 -11.95 -5.03
CA GLY A 487 -24.65 -12.46 -3.77
C GLY A 487 -25.33 -11.80 -2.58
N TRP A 488 -24.87 -12.11 -1.39
CA TRP A 488 -25.33 -11.49 -0.15
C TRP A 488 -24.25 -10.56 0.39
N CYS A 489 -24.65 -9.36 0.79
CA CYS A 489 -23.81 -8.42 1.54
C CYS A 489 -24.70 -7.63 2.52
N TRP A 490 -24.30 -6.42 2.93
CA TRP A 490 -25.07 -5.58 3.87
C TRP A 490 -26.56 -5.38 3.53
N PRO A 491 -26.97 -5.14 2.26
CA PRO A 491 -28.39 -4.98 1.93
C PRO A 491 -29.17 -6.30 1.80
N GLY A 492 -28.57 -7.46 2.12
CA GLY A 492 -29.07 -8.77 1.75
C GLY A 492 -28.67 -9.10 0.31
N SER A 493 -29.61 -9.53 -0.53
CA SER A 493 -29.37 -9.79 -1.96
C SER A 493 -28.87 -8.51 -2.67
N ALA A 494 -27.73 -8.63 -3.33
CA ALA A 494 -27.02 -7.56 -4.01
C ALA A 494 -26.43 -8.03 -5.34
N GLY A 495 -26.50 -7.19 -6.37
CA GLY A 495 -25.74 -7.33 -7.60
C GLY A 495 -24.43 -6.55 -7.53
N TYR A 496 -23.40 -7.02 -8.23
CA TYR A 496 -22.05 -6.45 -8.18
C TYR A 496 -21.69 -5.80 -9.51
N PRO A 497 -21.55 -4.47 -9.59
CA PRO A 497 -21.26 -3.81 -10.85
C PRO A 497 -19.87 -4.19 -11.40
N ASP A 498 -19.76 -4.36 -12.70
CA ASP A 498 -18.52 -4.72 -13.35
C ASP A 498 -17.65 -3.48 -13.62
N PHE A 499 -16.87 -3.09 -12.60
CA PHE A 499 -15.95 -1.96 -12.67
C PHE A 499 -14.78 -2.14 -13.64
N THR A 500 -14.57 -3.34 -14.20
CA THR A 500 -13.57 -3.55 -15.24
C THR A 500 -13.96 -2.88 -16.55
N ARG A 501 -15.25 -2.63 -16.75
CA ARG A 501 -15.80 -1.96 -17.92
C ARG A 501 -15.67 -0.44 -17.80
N PRO A 502 -15.03 0.25 -18.77
CA PRO A 502 -14.90 1.71 -18.72
C PRO A 502 -16.24 2.47 -18.72
N ASP A 503 -17.27 1.93 -19.38
CA ASP A 503 -18.61 2.55 -19.45
C ASP A 503 -19.35 2.48 -18.10
N MET A 504 -19.23 1.36 -17.36
CA MET A 504 -19.69 1.28 -15.97
C MET A 504 -18.94 2.28 -15.08
N ARG A 505 -17.60 2.38 -15.19
CA ARG A 505 -16.83 3.38 -14.41
C ARG A 505 -17.29 4.81 -14.69
N ALA A 506 -17.53 5.15 -15.96
CA ALA A 506 -18.05 6.46 -16.34
C ALA A 506 -19.48 6.71 -15.81
N TRP A 507 -20.35 5.69 -15.87
CA TRP A 507 -21.69 5.78 -15.30
C TRP A 507 -21.64 5.99 -13.79
N TRP A 508 -20.78 5.25 -13.07
CA TRP A 508 -20.55 5.38 -11.63
C TRP A 508 -20.08 6.78 -11.25
N ALA A 509 -19.04 7.28 -11.92
CA ALA A 509 -18.52 8.63 -11.72
C ALA A 509 -19.64 9.67 -11.84
N SER A 510 -20.50 9.53 -12.85
CA SER A 510 -21.61 10.45 -13.07
C SER A 510 -22.65 10.46 -11.94
N GLN A 511 -22.77 9.40 -11.14
CA GLN A 511 -23.72 9.34 -10.01
C GLN A 511 -23.32 10.25 -8.85
N PHE A 512 -22.05 10.70 -8.79
CA PHE A 512 -21.58 11.64 -7.76
C PHE A 512 -21.91 13.10 -8.05
N ALA A 513 -22.48 13.41 -9.22
CA ALA A 513 -22.96 14.75 -9.54
C ALA A 513 -24.02 15.20 -8.51
N TYR A 514 -23.99 16.47 -8.08
CA TYR A 514 -24.85 16.97 -6.99
C TYR A 514 -26.35 16.88 -7.25
N ASP A 515 -26.74 16.86 -8.53
CA ASP A 515 -28.12 16.67 -8.98
C ASP A 515 -28.55 15.20 -9.04
N LYS A 516 -27.60 14.25 -9.06
CA LYS A 516 -27.88 12.81 -8.99
C LYS A 516 -27.76 12.25 -7.58
N TYR A 517 -26.71 12.62 -6.85
CA TYR A 517 -26.57 12.31 -5.43
C TYR A 517 -27.29 13.37 -4.60
N GLU A 518 -28.62 13.31 -4.59
CA GLU A 518 -29.46 14.26 -3.87
C GLU A 518 -29.05 14.35 -2.39
N GLY A 519 -28.85 15.57 -1.90
CA GLY A 519 -28.39 15.81 -0.53
C GLY A 519 -26.89 16.09 -0.39
N ALA A 520 -26.07 15.69 -1.36
CA ALA A 520 -24.64 15.97 -1.37
C ALA A 520 -24.32 17.47 -1.53
N MET A 521 -23.16 17.90 -1.01
CA MET A 521 -22.59 19.26 -1.11
C MET A 521 -21.07 19.20 -1.32
N GLU A 522 -20.41 20.34 -1.55
CA GLU A 522 -18.96 20.37 -1.85
C GLU A 522 -18.05 19.82 -0.74
N ASN A 523 -18.52 19.78 0.50
CA ASN A 523 -17.76 19.25 1.63
C ASN A 523 -18.02 17.76 1.91
N LEU A 524 -18.82 17.06 1.10
CA LEU A 524 -19.04 15.61 1.20
C LEU A 524 -18.03 14.85 0.32
N ASN A 525 -17.23 13.98 0.92
CA ASN A 525 -16.28 13.09 0.25
C ASN A 525 -16.73 11.62 0.42
N THR A 526 -15.94 10.66 -0.06
CA THR A 526 -16.40 9.26 -0.16
C THR A 526 -15.42 8.27 0.41
N TRP A 527 -15.97 7.16 0.91
CA TRP A 527 -15.27 5.98 1.36
C TRP A 527 -15.79 4.79 0.55
N ASN A 528 -14.91 4.06 -0.12
CA ASN A 528 -15.23 2.77 -0.72
C ASN A 528 -14.76 1.66 0.22
N ASP A 529 -15.71 0.93 0.79
CA ASP A 529 -15.45 -0.28 1.55
C ASP A 529 -15.93 -1.51 0.74
N MET A 530 -15.67 -2.71 1.27
CA MET A 530 -16.21 -3.97 0.75
C MET A 530 -15.87 -4.23 -0.73
N ASN A 531 -14.78 -3.63 -1.23
CA ASN A 531 -14.45 -3.55 -2.64
C ASN A 531 -13.40 -4.56 -3.09
N GLU A 532 -13.18 -5.62 -2.33
CA GLU A 532 -12.35 -6.76 -2.71
C GLU A 532 -12.77 -7.43 -4.02
N PRO A 533 -14.06 -7.76 -4.29
CA PRO A 533 -15.32 -7.47 -3.57
C PRO A 533 -15.66 -8.44 -2.44
N SER A 534 -16.22 -7.92 -1.33
CA SER A 534 -16.73 -8.75 -0.25
C SER A 534 -18.12 -9.31 -0.59
N VAL A 535 -18.26 -10.63 -0.53
CA VAL A 535 -19.49 -11.37 -0.79
C VAL A 535 -19.71 -12.37 0.33
N PHE A 536 -20.63 -12.09 1.26
CA PHE A 536 -20.78 -12.83 2.53
C PHE A 536 -21.07 -14.33 2.35
N ASN A 537 -21.77 -14.68 1.28
CA ASN A 537 -22.09 -16.06 0.93
C ASN A 537 -21.21 -16.60 -0.20
N GLY A 538 -20.12 -15.91 -0.56
CA GLY A 538 -19.18 -16.35 -1.58
C GLY A 538 -18.03 -17.17 -0.99
N PRO A 539 -17.29 -17.91 -1.84
CA PRO A 539 -16.08 -18.60 -1.40
C PRO A 539 -15.08 -17.59 -0.83
N GLU A 540 -14.54 -17.88 0.35
CA GLU A 540 -13.57 -17.00 1.04
C GLU A 540 -14.09 -15.57 1.26
N VAL A 541 -15.41 -15.39 1.33
CA VAL A 541 -16.06 -14.08 1.45
C VAL A 541 -15.83 -13.19 0.22
N THR A 542 -15.63 -13.77 -0.96
CA THR A 542 -15.51 -13.02 -2.22
C THR A 542 -16.26 -13.68 -3.38
N MET A 543 -16.20 -13.04 -4.56
CA MET A 543 -16.84 -13.47 -5.79
C MET A 543 -16.33 -14.85 -6.24
N HIS A 544 -17.22 -15.62 -6.88
CA HIS A 544 -16.84 -16.89 -7.49
C HIS A 544 -15.80 -16.68 -8.61
N LYS A 545 -14.78 -17.55 -8.65
CA LYS A 545 -13.68 -17.46 -9.63
C LYS A 545 -14.12 -17.53 -11.09
N ASP A 546 -15.18 -18.28 -11.37
CA ASP A 546 -15.78 -18.48 -12.69
C ASP A 546 -16.90 -17.46 -13.02
N ALA A 547 -17.07 -16.41 -12.22
CA ALA A 547 -17.86 -15.24 -12.59
C ALA A 547 -17.19 -14.49 -13.75
N MET A 548 -17.97 -13.86 -14.62
CA MET A 548 -17.53 -13.30 -15.89
C MET A 548 -17.61 -11.76 -15.90
N HIS A 549 -16.49 -11.15 -16.29
CA HIS A 549 -16.27 -9.74 -16.55
C HIS A 549 -15.99 -9.56 -18.06
N GLY A 550 -17.06 -9.37 -18.85
CA GLY A 550 -16.96 -9.48 -20.30
C GLY A 550 -16.49 -10.88 -20.72
N SER A 551 -15.31 -10.98 -21.33
CA SER A 551 -14.70 -12.25 -21.77
C SER A 551 -13.75 -12.87 -20.75
N TRP A 552 -13.50 -12.22 -19.61
CA TRP A 552 -12.55 -12.66 -18.59
C TRP A 552 -13.28 -13.21 -17.38
N GLU A 553 -12.75 -14.27 -16.78
CA GLU A 553 -13.14 -14.79 -15.48
C GLU A 553 -12.66 -13.86 -14.36
N HIS A 554 -13.35 -13.88 -13.23
CA HIS A 554 -12.98 -13.13 -12.05
C HIS A 554 -11.56 -13.49 -11.56
N ARG A 555 -11.15 -14.77 -11.69
CA ARG A 555 -9.82 -15.24 -11.29
C ARG A 555 -8.66 -14.51 -11.97
N GLU A 556 -8.88 -13.93 -13.15
CA GLU A 556 -7.83 -13.30 -13.95
C GLU A 556 -7.57 -11.85 -13.54
N LEU A 557 -8.55 -11.22 -12.86
CA LEU A 557 -8.54 -9.79 -12.57
C LEU A 557 -8.96 -9.41 -11.15
N HIS A 558 -9.23 -10.39 -10.29
CA HIS A 558 -9.76 -10.20 -8.92
C HIS A 558 -9.09 -9.04 -8.17
N ASN A 559 -7.75 -9.02 -8.12
CA ASN A 559 -7.03 -7.99 -7.37
C ASN A 559 -7.17 -6.56 -7.96
N LEU A 560 -7.65 -6.40 -9.21
CA LEU A 560 -7.91 -5.09 -9.82
C LEU A 560 -9.28 -4.52 -9.49
N TYR A 561 -10.23 -5.34 -9.03
CA TYR A 561 -11.62 -4.89 -8.85
C TYR A 561 -11.69 -3.67 -7.93
N GLY A 562 -11.05 -3.74 -6.76
CA GLY A 562 -11.00 -2.64 -5.80
C GLY A 562 -10.34 -1.37 -6.34
N LEU A 563 -9.25 -1.51 -7.11
CA LEU A 563 -8.60 -0.38 -7.79
C LEU A 563 -9.57 0.35 -8.72
N TYR A 564 -10.40 -0.38 -9.47
CA TYR A 564 -11.35 0.23 -10.39
C TYR A 564 -12.52 0.93 -9.69
N VAL A 565 -12.98 0.41 -8.55
CA VAL A 565 -13.97 1.12 -7.71
C VAL A 565 -13.38 2.44 -7.21
N HIS A 566 -12.15 2.41 -6.71
CA HIS A 566 -11.44 3.59 -6.21
C HIS A 566 -11.22 4.63 -7.31
N MET A 567 -10.77 4.19 -8.48
CA MET A 567 -10.59 5.02 -9.68
C MET A 567 -11.90 5.69 -10.11
N ALA A 568 -13.00 4.93 -10.23
CA ALA A 568 -14.27 5.45 -10.69
C ALA A 568 -14.88 6.47 -9.70
N THR A 569 -14.73 6.22 -8.39
CA THR A 569 -15.21 7.14 -7.35
C THR A 569 -14.38 8.43 -7.33
N ALA A 570 -13.05 8.34 -7.42
CA ALA A 570 -12.17 9.51 -7.48
C ALA A 570 -12.50 10.38 -8.70
N GLN A 571 -12.75 9.74 -9.85
CA GLN A 571 -13.21 10.41 -11.06
C GLN A 571 -14.57 11.11 -10.85
N GLY A 572 -15.53 10.48 -10.17
CA GLY A 572 -16.82 11.11 -9.87
C GLY A 572 -16.71 12.37 -9.00
N LEU A 573 -15.83 12.34 -7.98
CA LEU A 573 -15.58 13.53 -7.15
C LEU A 573 -14.86 14.65 -7.92
N LEU A 574 -14.01 14.30 -8.89
CA LEU A 574 -13.39 15.26 -9.79
C LEU A 574 -14.44 15.89 -10.73
N GLU A 575 -15.25 15.08 -11.38
CA GLU A 575 -16.25 15.52 -12.37
C GLU A 575 -17.32 16.42 -11.79
N ARG A 576 -17.85 16.12 -10.59
CA ARG A 576 -18.88 16.97 -9.95
C ARG A 576 -18.40 18.39 -9.65
N SER A 577 -17.07 18.61 -9.58
CA SER A 577 -16.45 19.92 -9.37
C SER A 577 -16.05 20.63 -10.68
N GLY A 578 -16.37 20.03 -11.84
CA GLY A 578 -15.91 20.51 -13.14
C GLY A 578 -14.39 20.35 -13.34
N GLY A 579 -13.75 19.40 -12.66
CA GLY A 579 -12.31 19.17 -12.76
C GLY A 579 -11.44 20.11 -11.93
N THR A 580 -12.01 20.78 -10.92
CA THR A 580 -11.29 21.79 -10.13
C THR A 580 -10.77 21.24 -8.80
N GLU A 581 -11.61 20.51 -8.07
CA GLU A 581 -11.33 20.02 -6.72
C GLU A 581 -10.57 18.69 -6.75
N ARG A 582 -9.57 18.54 -5.88
CA ARG A 582 -8.86 17.28 -5.70
C ARG A 582 -9.74 16.29 -4.93
N PRO A 583 -9.88 15.05 -5.41
CA PRO A 583 -10.72 14.06 -4.74
C PRO A 583 -10.09 13.62 -3.42
N PHE A 584 -10.93 13.30 -2.43
CA PHE A 584 -10.54 12.48 -1.29
C PHE A 584 -11.42 11.23 -1.26
N VAL A 585 -10.81 10.07 -1.51
CA VAL A 585 -11.45 8.77 -1.44
C VAL A 585 -10.58 7.82 -0.63
N LEU A 586 -11.15 7.22 0.41
CA LEU A 586 -10.55 6.10 1.13
C LEU A 586 -11.01 4.78 0.50
N THR A 587 -10.10 3.83 0.29
CA THR A 587 -10.41 2.48 -0.24
C THR A 587 -9.90 1.39 0.70
N ARG A 588 -10.62 0.27 0.80
CA ARG A 588 -10.16 -0.92 1.54
C ARG A 588 -9.29 -1.80 0.66
N ALA A 589 -9.82 -2.25 -0.46
CA ALA A 589 -9.07 -3.01 -1.45
C ALA A 589 -8.29 -2.11 -2.41
N PHE A 590 -7.10 -2.56 -2.79
CA PHE A 590 -6.18 -1.82 -3.66
C PHE A 590 -5.25 -2.77 -4.42
N PHE A 591 -4.58 -2.22 -5.43
CA PHE A 591 -3.55 -2.88 -6.22
C PHE A 591 -2.42 -1.89 -6.55
N ALA A 592 -1.39 -2.34 -7.28
CA ALA A 592 -0.41 -1.45 -7.88
C ALA A 592 -1.11 -0.34 -8.70
N GLY A 593 -0.85 0.93 -8.38
CA GLY A 593 -1.48 2.09 -9.01
C GLY A 593 -2.57 2.77 -8.18
N SER A 594 -3.08 2.15 -7.11
CA SER A 594 -4.10 2.75 -6.23
C SER A 594 -3.65 4.04 -5.54
N GLN A 595 -2.34 4.28 -5.41
CA GLN A 595 -1.80 5.54 -4.88
C GLN A 595 -2.27 6.78 -5.67
N ARG A 596 -2.70 6.61 -6.93
CA ARG A 596 -3.19 7.70 -7.79
C ARG A 596 -4.60 8.20 -7.45
N TYR A 597 -5.32 7.55 -6.55
CA TYR A 597 -6.75 7.82 -6.35
C TYR A 597 -7.14 8.20 -4.92
N GLY A 598 -6.23 8.10 -3.95
CA GLY A 598 -6.49 8.58 -2.59
C GLY A 598 -5.72 7.84 -1.51
N ALA A 599 -6.42 7.54 -0.42
CA ALA A 599 -5.88 6.89 0.77
C ALA A 599 -6.30 5.42 0.86
N VAL A 600 -5.54 4.63 1.62
CA VAL A 600 -5.89 3.28 2.06
C VAL A 600 -5.83 3.20 3.59
N TRP A 601 -6.49 2.20 4.17
CA TRP A 601 -6.28 1.84 5.58
C TRP A 601 -6.21 0.32 5.74
N THR A 602 -5.68 -0.14 6.87
CA THR A 602 -5.38 -1.57 7.10
C THR A 602 -6.59 -2.44 7.48
N GLY A 603 -7.80 -2.03 7.09
CA GLY A 603 -9.06 -2.70 7.42
C GLY A 603 -9.34 -2.87 8.92
N ASP A 604 -10.01 -3.97 9.25
CA ASP A 604 -10.71 -4.18 10.51
C ASP A 604 -9.80 -4.74 11.61
N ASN A 605 -8.91 -3.89 12.13
CA ASN A 605 -7.99 -4.22 13.21
C ASN A 605 -8.70 -4.39 14.58
N ALA A 606 -7.98 -4.87 15.61
CA ALA A 606 -8.55 -5.05 16.95
C ALA A 606 -7.99 -4.06 17.97
N ALA A 607 -8.78 -3.70 18.98
CA ALA A 607 -8.40 -2.81 20.09
C ALA A 607 -7.43 -3.48 21.08
N GLU A 608 -6.25 -3.87 20.59
CA GLU A 608 -5.20 -4.58 21.32
C GLU A 608 -3.81 -3.98 21.02
N TRP A 609 -2.89 -4.06 21.99
CA TRP A 609 -1.55 -3.48 21.88
C TRP A 609 -0.74 -4.00 20.69
N GLU A 610 -0.87 -5.28 20.35
CA GLU A 610 -0.18 -5.84 19.19
C GLU A 610 -0.71 -5.30 17.85
N HIS A 611 -2.00 -4.95 17.76
CA HIS A 611 -2.56 -4.28 16.58
C HIS A 611 -2.14 -2.80 16.49
N LEU A 612 -1.91 -2.14 17.64
CA LEU A 612 -1.24 -0.84 17.65
C LEU A 612 0.18 -0.97 17.10
N LYS A 613 0.95 -1.96 17.60
CA LYS A 613 2.33 -2.20 17.18
C LYS A 613 2.45 -2.54 15.69
N ILE A 614 1.64 -3.49 15.19
CA ILE A 614 1.67 -3.94 13.79
C ILE A 614 1.27 -2.84 12.79
N SER A 615 0.56 -1.80 13.24
CA SER A 615 0.18 -0.69 12.36
C SER A 615 1.38 0.01 11.73
N ILE A 616 2.54 -0.01 12.41
CA ILE A 616 3.78 0.59 11.93
C ILE A 616 4.35 -0.20 10.75
N PRO A 617 4.73 -1.50 10.86
CA PRO A 617 5.24 -2.26 9.73
C PRO A 617 4.27 -2.35 8.55
N MET A 618 2.95 -2.41 8.80
CA MET A 618 1.94 -2.40 7.73
C MET A 618 1.94 -1.08 6.95
N CYS A 619 1.94 0.09 7.62
CA CYS A 619 2.01 1.37 6.91
C CYS A 619 3.36 1.58 6.20
N LEU A 620 4.45 1.06 6.79
CA LEU A 620 5.77 1.11 6.17
C LEU A 620 5.86 0.27 4.91
N SER A 621 5.30 -0.94 4.90
CA SER A 621 5.28 -1.81 3.72
C SER A 621 4.48 -1.19 2.56
N MET A 622 3.35 -0.54 2.86
CA MET A 622 2.57 0.25 1.88
C MET A 622 3.38 1.39 1.26
N GLY A 623 4.08 2.16 2.10
CA GLY A 623 4.91 3.27 1.66
C GLY A 623 6.02 2.84 0.70
N LEU A 624 6.69 1.71 0.99
CA LEU A 624 7.76 1.15 0.14
C LEU A 624 7.28 0.78 -1.27
N VAL A 625 5.99 0.50 -1.45
CA VAL A 625 5.39 0.15 -2.74
C VAL A 625 4.49 1.26 -3.29
N GLY A 626 4.77 2.51 -2.91
CA GLY A 626 4.20 3.72 -3.52
C GLY A 626 2.91 4.23 -2.87
N ILE A 627 2.27 3.46 -1.99
CA ILE A 627 1.04 3.88 -1.28
C ILE A 627 1.43 4.65 -0.02
N SER A 628 1.72 5.94 -0.19
CA SER A 628 2.20 6.80 0.90
C SER A 628 1.11 7.31 1.83
N PHE A 629 -0.17 7.23 1.43
CA PHE A 629 -1.29 7.73 2.21
C PHE A 629 -2.05 6.59 2.91
N CYS A 630 -1.38 5.97 3.88
CA CYS A 630 -1.86 4.82 4.65
C CYS A 630 -2.02 5.13 6.14
N GLY A 631 -2.90 4.41 6.83
CA GLY A 631 -3.09 4.46 8.28
C GLY A 631 -3.87 3.24 8.80
N ALA A 632 -3.98 3.13 10.12
CA ALA A 632 -4.81 2.11 10.79
C ALA A 632 -5.85 2.78 11.68
N ASP A 633 -6.96 2.09 11.96
CA ASP A 633 -8.03 2.66 12.77
C ASP A 633 -7.58 2.88 14.22
N VAL A 634 -7.59 4.15 14.63
CA VAL A 634 -7.15 4.59 15.95
C VAL A 634 -8.11 4.07 17.02
N GLY A 635 -7.55 3.33 17.96
CA GLY A 635 -8.26 2.65 19.05
C GLY A 635 -8.74 1.23 18.71
N GLY A 636 -8.51 0.75 17.49
CA GLY A 636 -8.83 -0.61 17.04
C GLY A 636 -10.32 -0.81 16.72
N PHE A 637 -10.65 -1.27 15.52
CA PHE A 637 -12.03 -1.41 15.05
C PHE A 637 -12.86 -2.35 15.94
N PHE A 638 -12.40 -3.58 16.15
CA PHE A 638 -13.03 -4.53 17.07
C PHE A 638 -12.63 -4.32 18.53
N LYS A 639 -13.46 -4.79 19.46
CA LYS A 639 -13.22 -4.76 20.93
C LYS A 639 -13.19 -3.32 21.48
N SER A 640 -12.94 -3.19 22.79
CA SER A 640 -12.89 -1.90 23.49
C SER A 640 -11.48 -1.68 24.03
N PRO A 641 -10.78 -0.60 23.62
CA PRO A 641 -9.43 -0.35 24.11
C PRO A 641 -9.47 0.05 25.59
N SER A 642 -8.42 -0.28 26.33
CA SER A 642 -8.16 0.38 27.61
C SER A 642 -7.92 1.88 27.37
N THR A 643 -8.13 2.71 28.38
CA THR A 643 -7.82 4.14 28.29
C THR A 643 -6.36 4.38 27.92
N GLU A 644 -5.46 3.54 28.45
CA GLU A 644 -4.03 3.63 28.14
C GLU A 644 -3.76 3.39 26.66
N LEU A 645 -4.29 2.27 26.15
CA LEU A 645 -4.16 1.90 24.74
C LEU A 645 -4.73 2.97 23.83
N LEU A 646 -5.91 3.54 24.15
CA LEU A 646 -6.52 4.57 23.31
C LEU A 646 -5.62 5.81 23.18
N VAL A 647 -5.09 6.32 24.30
CA VAL A 647 -4.18 7.47 24.28
C VAL A 647 -2.92 7.16 23.46
N ARG A 648 -2.29 5.98 23.66
CA ARG A 648 -1.11 5.57 22.89
C ARG A 648 -1.40 5.42 21.40
N TRP A 649 -2.63 5.02 21.06
CA TRP A 649 -3.05 4.93 19.67
C TRP A 649 -3.22 6.31 19.04
N TYR A 650 -3.79 7.29 19.74
CA TYR A 650 -3.84 8.67 19.25
C TYR A 650 -2.44 9.26 19.05
N GLN A 651 -1.50 8.96 19.95
CA GLN A 651 -0.11 9.39 19.84
C GLN A 651 0.58 8.77 18.62
N THR A 652 0.33 7.49 18.34
CA THR A 652 0.89 6.78 17.18
C THR A 652 0.24 7.26 15.88
N GLY A 653 -1.09 7.30 15.81
CA GLY A 653 -1.85 7.71 14.62
C GLY A 653 -1.63 9.16 14.23
N ALA A 654 -1.38 10.06 15.19
CA ALA A 654 -0.98 11.45 14.92
C ALA A 654 0.28 11.54 14.03
N TYR A 655 1.14 10.51 14.06
CA TYR A 655 2.36 10.39 13.27
C TYR A 655 2.26 9.44 12.07
N GLN A 656 1.07 8.93 11.73
CA GLN A 656 0.84 8.13 10.51
C GLN A 656 0.17 8.97 9.40
N PRO A 657 0.44 8.72 8.10
CA PRO A 657 -0.05 9.56 7.01
C PRO A 657 -1.57 9.78 7.01
N PHE A 658 -2.36 8.71 7.11
CA PHE A 658 -3.82 8.78 7.27
C PHE A 658 -4.21 8.59 8.73
N PHE A 659 -4.99 9.53 9.30
CA PHE A 659 -5.26 9.58 10.74
C PHE A 659 -6.76 9.60 11.03
N ARG A 660 -7.33 8.41 11.23
CA ARG A 660 -8.76 8.19 11.53
C ARG A 660 -8.96 7.37 12.80
N ALA A 661 -9.86 7.80 13.68
CA ALA A 661 -10.45 6.91 14.67
C ALA A 661 -11.75 6.33 14.11
N HIS A 662 -11.91 5.02 14.18
CA HIS A 662 -13.10 4.29 13.74
C HIS A 662 -13.30 3.07 14.64
N ALA A 663 -14.54 2.58 14.76
CA ALA A 663 -14.94 1.57 15.73
C ALA A 663 -16.13 0.76 15.23
N HIS A 664 -16.15 -0.54 15.52
CA HIS A 664 -17.21 -1.47 15.16
C HIS A 664 -18.56 -1.16 15.87
N LEU A 665 -19.67 -1.63 15.31
CA LEU A 665 -21.04 -1.40 15.77
C LEU A 665 -21.23 -1.66 17.27
N ASP A 666 -20.76 -2.82 17.73
CA ASP A 666 -20.94 -3.31 19.10
C ASP A 666 -20.07 -2.60 20.15
N THR A 667 -19.19 -1.69 19.73
CA THR A 667 -18.29 -1.01 20.65
C THR A 667 -18.99 0.16 21.36
N PRO A 668 -18.66 0.40 22.65
CA PRO A 668 -19.04 1.63 23.32
C PRO A 668 -18.56 2.87 22.56
N ARG A 669 -19.27 3.98 22.75
CA ARG A 669 -18.82 5.28 22.25
C ARG A 669 -17.45 5.61 22.83
N ARG A 670 -16.57 6.13 21.97
CA ARG A 670 -15.18 6.44 22.31
C ARG A 670 -14.65 7.69 21.64
N GLU A 671 -15.52 8.67 21.40
CA GLU A 671 -15.09 10.04 21.14
C GLU A 671 -14.12 10.49 22.24
N PRO A 672 -13.08 11.27 21.89
CA PRO A 672 -11.87 11.41 22.71
C PRO A 672 -12.11 12.06 24.09
N TRP A 673 -13.24 12.73 24.30
CA TRP A 673 -13.60 13.34 25.58
C TRP A 673 -14.26 12.40 26.59
N LEU A 674 -14.62 11.17 26.20
CA LEU A 674 -15.36 10.24 27.04
C LEU A 674 -14.50 9.53 28.10
N PHE A 675 -13.18 9.75 28.12
CA PHE A 675 -12.22 9.04 28.96
C PHE A 675 -11.70 9.86 30.16
N GLY A 676 -12.45 10.87 30.58
CA GLY A 676 -12.11 11.75 31.69
C GLY A 676 -11.08 12.83 31.32
N PRO A 677 -11.04 13.94 32.09
CA PRO A 677 -10.36 15.18 31.67
C PRO A 677 -8.85 15.03 31.45
N GLU A 678 -8.19 14.16 32.21
CA GLU A 678 -6.74 13.91 32.07
C GLU A 678 -6.42 13.25 30.72
N ASN A 679 -7.15 12.19 30.35
CA ASN A 679 -6.91 11.47 29.09
C ASN A 679 -7.38 12.28 27.89
N THR A 680 -8.48 13.03 28.04
CA THR A 680 -8.91 14.02 27.04
C THR A 680 -7.80 15.02 26.74
N ALA A 681 -7.09 15.52 27.76
CA ALA A 681 -5.98 16.45 27.57
C ALA A 681 -4.78 15.80 26.84
N LEU A 682 -4.47 14.53 27.14
CA LEU A 682 -3.41 13.78 26.48
C LEU A 682 -3.72 13.53 24.99
N ILE A 683 -4.94 13.11 24.68
CA ILE A 683 -5.41 12.92 23.30
C ILE A 683 -5.45 14.25 22.56
N ARG A 684 -5.99 15.29 23.20
CA ARG A 684 -6.00 16.65 22.66
C ARG A 684 -4.60 17.08 22.24
N GLU A 685 -3.58 16.87 23.07
CA GLU A 685 -2.21 17.28 22.75
C GLU A 685 -1.64 16.50 21.56
N ALA A 686 -1.86 15.18 21.47
CA ALA A 686 -1.44 14.39 20.32
C ALA A 686 -2.09 14.89 19.01
N VAL A 687 -3.40 15.15 19.03
CA VAL A 687 -4.12 15.70 17.88
C VAL A 687 -3.60 17.10 17.56
N ARG A 688 -3.48 18.01 18.53
CA ARG A 688 -2.95 19.37 18.29
C ARG A 688 -1.54 19.35 17.71
N GLN A 689 -0.68 18.44 18.18
CA GLN A 689 0.66 18.27 17.65
C GLN A 689 0.62 17.91 16.16
N ARG A 690 -0.23 16.97 15.73
CA ARG A 690 -0.48 16.69 14.30
C ARG A 690 -0.83 17.95 13.52
N TYR A 691 -1.74 18.79 14.03
CA TYR A 691 -2.12 20.05 13.38
C TYR A 691 -0.95 21.04 13.26
N THR A 692 -0.07 21.11 14.26
CA THR A 692 1.13 21.97 14.14
C THR A 692 2.07 21.54 13.01
N PHE A 693 2.11 20.24 12.71
CA PHE A 693 2.95 19.64 11.67
C PHE A 693 2.28 19.56 10.30
N LEU A 694 1.02 19.99 10.12
CA LEU A 694 0.36 19.96 8.81
C LEU A 694 1.18 20.57 7.66
N PRO A 695 1.91 21.70 7.84
CA PRO A 695 2.80 22.19 6.79
C PRO A 695 3.89 21.21 6.36
N TYR A 696 4.44 20.45 7.32
CA TYR A 696 5.45 19.44 7.04
C TYR A 696 4.84 18.22 6.36
N TRP A 697 3.71 17.71 6.87
CA TRP A 697 2.97 16.62 6.22
C TRP A 697 2.62 16.95 4.78
N TYR A 698 2.12 18.16 4.53
CA TYR A 698 1.73 18.61 3.20
C TYR A 698 2.92 18.72 2.24
N GLN A 699 4.06 19.23 2.72
CA GLN A 699 5.33 19.21 1.99
C GLN A 699 5.77 17.78 1.63
N LEU A 700 5.66 16.83 2.58
CA LEU A 700 6.04 15.44 2.32
C LEU A 700 5.13 14.77 1.28
N LEU A 701 3.82 15.06 1.30
CA LEU A 701 2.90 14.55 0.28
C LEU A 701 3.17 15.18 -1.09
N TYR A 702 3.57 16.46 -1.14
CA TYR A 702 4.04 17.09 -2.38
C TYR A 702 5.30 16.39 -2.91
N HIS A 703 6.27 16.06 -2.04
CA HIS A 703 7.43 15.25 -2.45
C HIS A 703 7.02 13.88 -2.97
N ALA A 704 6.16 13.14 -2.26
CA ALA A 704 5.68 11.83 -2.71
C ALA A 704 4.98 11.91 -4.07
N TYR A 705 4.18 12.96 -4.30
CA TYR A 705 3.56 13.25 -5.60
C TYR A 705 4.59 13.54 -6.71
N ARG A 706 5.69 14.24 -6.39
CA ARG A 706 6.72 14.61 -7.38
C ARG A 706 7.74 13.53 -7.67
N THR A 707 8.09 12.71 -6.69
CA THR A 707 9.24 11.78 -6.78
C THR A 707 8.87 10.32 -6.59
N GLY A 708 7.70 10.01 -6.02
CA GLY A 708 7.33 8.65 -5.63
C GLY A 708 8.00 8.16 -4.35
N GLU A 709 8.79 8.99 -3.66
CA GLU A 709 9.39 8.61 -2.39
C GLU A 709 8.33 8.50 -1.27
N PRO A 710 8.46 7.51 -0.36
CA PRO A 710 7.53 7.34 0.74
C PRO A 710 7.49 8.55 1.70
N VAL A 711 6.32 8.84 2.24
CA VAL A 711 6.15 9.84 3.32
C VAL A 711 6.67 9.30 4.65
N MET A 712 6.18 8.12 5.04
CA MET A 712 6.61 7.37 6.22
C MET A 712 7.63 6.32 5.79
N ARG A 713 8.86 6.37 6.34
CA ARG A 713 10.02 5.62 5.82
C ARG A 713 10.61 4.72 6.90
N PRO A 714 10.94 3.46 6.57
CA PRO A 714 11.86 2.67 7.39
C PRO A 714 13.21 3.38 7.46
N LEU A 715 13.95 3.22 8.56
CA LEU A 715 15.24 3.89 8.72
C LEU A 715 16.25 3.50 7.61
N TRP A 716 16.24 2.25 7.15
CA TRP A 716 17.16 1.78 6.10
C TRP A 716 17.03 2.55 4.78
N VAL A 717 15.90 3.20 4.51
CA VAL A 717 15.72 4.03 3.31
C VAL A 717 16.65 5.24 3.33
N GLU A 718 16.84 5.88 4.48
CA GLU A 718 17.75 7.02 4.64
C GLU A 718 19.16 6.60 5.10
N TYR A 719 19.30 5.40 5.66
CA TYR A 719 20.56 4.83 6.12
C TYR A 719 20.86 3.47 5.44
N PRO A 720 20.95 3.42 4.10
CA PRO A 720 21.07 2.16 3.34
C PRO A 720 22.39 1.41 3.58
N GLN A 721 23.37 2.05 4.22
CA GLN A 721 24.67 1.47 4.55
C GLN A 721 24.76 1.02 6.02
N ASP A 722 23.66 1.11 6.78
CA ASP A 722 23.62 0.77 8.20
C ASP A 722 22.76 -0.49 8.45
N PRO A 723 23.37 -1.69 8.50
CA PRO A 723 22.66 -2.94 8.70
C PRO A 723 21.81 -3.00 9.96
N ALA A 724 22.11 -2.19 10.99
CA ALA A 724 21.33 -2.15 12.22
C ALA A 724 19.88 -1.70 11.95
N THR A 725 19.63 -1.00 10.85
CA THR A 725 18.33 -0.46 10.48
C THR A 725 17.45 -1.40 9.65
N PHE A 726 18.02 -2.50 9.12
CA PHE A 726 17.35 -3.30 8.09
C PHE A 726 16.15 -4.09 8.63
N ALA A 727 16.16 -4.44 9.91
CA ALA A 727 15.08 -5.17 10.57
C ALA A 727 14.22 -4.31 11.51
N LEU A 728 14.51 -3.01 11.64
CA LEU A 728 13.75 -2.12 12.51
C LEU A 728 12.39 -1.79 11.87
N ASP A 729 11.33 -1.98 12.65
CA ASP A 729 9.95 -1.74 12.21
C ASP A 729 9.02 -1.20 13.32
N ASP A 730 9.56 -0.86 14.48
CA ASP A 730 8.88 -0.18 15.59
C ASP A 730 9.16 1.34 15.65
N GLU A 731 10.09 1.81 14.82
CA GLU A 731 10.39 3.23 14.60
C GLU A 731 10.54 3.57 13.12
N PHE A 732 10.30 4.83 12.81
CA PHE A 732 10.24 5.29 11.44
C PHE A 732 10.62 6.76 11.30
N LEU A 733 10.92 7.16 10.07
CA LEU A 733 11.10 8.55 9.70
C LEU A 733 9.86 9.10 9.00
N LEU A 734 9.53 10.36 9.26
CA LEU A 734 8.67 11.16 8.38
C LEU A 734 9.53 12.03 7.49
N GLY A 735 9.50 11.73 6.19
CA GLY A 735 10.52 12.19 5.26
C GLY A 735 11.91 11.76 5.74
N ARG A 736 12.86 12.70 5.73
CA ARG A 736 14.23 12.46 6.21
C ARG A 736 14.56 13.13 7.55
N ASN A 737 13.61 13.87 8.15
CA ASN A 737 13.92 14.88 9.18
C ASN A 737 13.33 14.60 10.57
N LEU A 738 12.29 13.77 10.70
CA LEU A 738 11.68 13.44 11.99
C LEU A 738 11.72 11.94 12.22
N LEU A 739 12.38 11.49 13.27
CA LEU A 739 12.32 10.11 13.77
C LEU A 739 11.24 10.00 14.83
N VAL A 740 10.41 8.97 14.73
CA VAL A 740 9.28 8.70 15.64
C VAL A 740 9.42 7.28 16.16
N HIS A 741 9.38 7.13 17.49
CA HIS A 741 9.36 5.82 18.16
C HIS A 741 8.17 5.80 19.14
N PRO A 742 6.95 5.48 18.65
CA PRO A 742 5.76 5.51 19.49
C PRO A 742 5.83 4.50 20.64
N VAL A 743 5.12 4.76 21.74
CA VAL A 743 5.01 3.80 22.85
C VAL A 743 3.87 2.83 22.53
N THR A 744 4.21 1.58 22.22
CA THR A 744 3.24 0.55 21.80
C THR A 744 3.15 -0.64 22.76
N GLU A 745 3.58 -0.48 24.01
CA GLU A 745 3.51 -1.49 25.06
C GLU A 745 2.78 -0.96 26.31
N GLU A 746 2.00 -1.83 26.94
CA GLU A 746 1.22 -1.49 28.14
C GLU A 746 2.13 -1.22 29.35
N GLY A 747 1.86 -0.13 30.07
CA GLY A 747 2.57 0.20 31.31
C GLY A 747 4.03 0.62 31.11
N ALA A 748 4.47 0.84 29.87
CA ALA A 748 5.85 1.20 29.54
C ALA A 748 6.32 2.45 30.30
N ARG A 749 7.54 2.37 30.85
CA ARG A 749 8.22 3.46 31.57
C ARG A 749 9.42 4.03 30.83
N GLY A 750 9.82 3.36 29.74
CA GLY A 750 10.82 3.83 28.81
C GLY A 750 10.74 3.04 27.52
N VAL A 751 11.30 3.59 26.46
CA VAL A 751 11.52 2.91 25.17
C VAL A 751 12.98 3.03 24.79
N THR A 752 13.48 2.15 23.91
CA THR A 752 14.85 2.25 23.38
C THR A 752 14.77 2.50 21.89
N ALA A 753 15.06 3.73 21.47
CA ALA A 753 15.09 4.11 20.06
C ALA A 753 16.51 4.01 19.51
N TYR A 754 16.68 3.53 18.28
CA TYR A 754 17.96 3.62 17.59
C TYR A 754 18.04 4.96 16.87
N LEU A 755 18.99 5.81 17.27
CA LEU A 755 19.27 7.07 16.59
C LEU A 755 20.38 6.81 15.57
N PRO A 756 20.09 6.74 14.26
CA PRO A 756 21.08 6.39 13.23
C PRO A 756 22.04 7.55 12.91
N GLY A 757 23.09 7.25 12.14
CA GLY A 757 24.06 8.23 11.64
C GLY A 757 25.11 8.67 12.67
N LYS A 758 26.30 8.06 12.65
CA LYS A 758 27.37 8.31 13.67
C LYS A 758 27.81 9.76 13.76
N ASP A 759 27.79 10.50 12.65
CA ASP A 759 28.19 11.92 12.59
C ASP A 759 27.00 12.87 12.66
N GLU A 760 25.82 12.37 13.02
CA GLU A 760 24.59 13.14 13.09
C GLU A 760 24.22 13.56 14.50
N ALA A 761 23.32 14.53 14.57
CA ALA A 761 22.69 15.00 15.78
C ALA A 761 21.18 14.81 15.67
N TRP A 762 20.56 14.48 16.78
CA TRP A 762 19.12 14.32 16.92
C TRP A 762 18.64 15.18 18.09
N PHE A 763 17.58 15.95 17.89
CA PHE A 763 17.03 16.83 18.91
C PHE A 763 15.65 16.36 19.30
N ASP A 764 15.45 16.03 20.58
CA ASP A 764 14.11 15.77 21.12
C ASP A 764 13.22 17.01 20.86
N ILE A 765 12.06 16.83 20.22
CA ILE A 765 11.23 17.98 19.79
C ILE A 765 10.50 18.69 20.94
N HIS A 766 10.44 18.06 22.12
CA HIS A 766 9.77 18.57 23.30
C HIS A 766 10.77 19.24 24.26
N THR A 767 11.91 18.60 24.48
CA THR A 767 12.94 19.06 25.43
C THR A 767 14.09 19.81 24.76
N PHE A 768 14.20 19.76 23.43
CA PHE A 768 15.33 20.24 22.62
C PHE A 768 16.70 19.66 23.01
N GLN A 769 16.72 18.61 23.83
CA GLN A 769 17.95 17.93 24.19
C GLN A 769 18.60 17.34 22.94
N LYS A 770 19.90 17.63 22.76
CA LYS A 770 20.71 17.07 21.68
C LYS A 770 21.23 15.69 22.08
N HIS A 771 21.09 14.74 21.16
CA HIS A 771 21.66 13.40 21.21
C HIS A 771 22.54 13.19 19.97
N ASN A 772 23.63 12.43 20.10
CA ASN A 772 24.43 12.03 18.95
C ASN A 772 23.78 10.82 18.26
N GLY A 773 23.97 10.64 16.96
CA GLY A 773 23.51 9.42 16.28
C GLY A 773 24.49 8.25 16.43
N GLY A 774 24.17 7.13 15.78
CA GLY A 774 24.87 5.86 15.87
C GLY A 774 24.72 5.13 17.21
N GLN A 775 23.64 5.35 17.96
CA GLN A 775 23.45 4.77 19.29
C GLN A 775 22.00 4.36 19.58
N ASN A 776 21.84 3.38 20.48
CA ASN A 776 20.56 3.07 21.12
C ASN A 776 20.37 4.00 22.33
N LEU A 777 19.30 4.78 22.32
CA LEU A 777 18.95 5.72 23.38
C LEU A 777 17.78 5.20 24.20
N TYR A 778 17.99 4.98 25.50
CA TYR A 778 16.88 4.74 26.43
C TYR A 778 16.20 6.07 26.78
N ILE A 779 14.89 6.14 26.53
CA ILE A 779 14.07 7.34 26.68
C ILE A 779 13.02 7.05 27.75
N PRO A 780 13.10 7.68 28.94
CA PRO A 780 12.03 7.58 29.93
C PRO A 780 10.72 8.13 29.36
N VAL A 781 9.63 7.38 29.48
CA VAL A 781 8.32 7.80 28.99
C VAL A 781 7.29 7.84 30.11
N THR A 782 6.43 8.85 30.03
CA THR A 782 5.17 8.96 30.77
C THR A 782 4.02 8.83 29.79
N MET A 783 2.78 8.91 30.30
CA MET A 783 1.57 8.87 29.49
C MET A 783 1.49 10.01 28.46
N SER A 784 2.12 11.16 28.73
CA SER A 784 2.16 12.31 27.82
C SER A 784 3.32 12.29 26.82
N SER A 785 4.26 11.36 26.97
CA SER A 785 5.47 11.31 26.15
C SER A 785 5.16 10.71 24.77
N ILE A 786 5.58 11.40 23.71
CA ILE A 786 5.62 10.90 22.34
C ILE A 786 7.09 11.03 21.87
N PRO A 787 7.87 9.95 21.88
CA PRO A 787 9.29 10.02 21.52
C PRO A 787 9.47 10.41 20.05
N VAL A 788 9.90 11.65 19.82
CA VAL A 788 10.10 12.22 18.48
C VAL A 788 11.34 13.09 18.46
N PHE A 789 12.17 12.88 17.44
CA PHE A 789 13.45 13.54 17.29
C PHE A 789 13.57 14.23 15.93
N GLN A 790 13.96 15.49 15.94
CA GLN A 790 14.31 16.23 14.73
C GLN A 790 15.80 16.03 14.41
N ARG A 791 16.08 15.59 13.19
CA ARG A 791 17.45 15.41 12.67
C ARG A 791 18.14 16.78 12.56
N GLY A 792 19.37 16.89 13.06
CA GLY A 792 20.24 18.02 12.83
C GLY A 792 20.55 18.16 11.34
N GLY A 793 20.59 19.38 10.84
CA GLY A 793 20.65 19.65 9.40
C GLY A 793 19.28 19.92 8.78
N SER A 794 18.20 19.96 9.56
CA SER A 794 16.84 20.14 9.03
C SER A 794 16.18 21.45 9.48
N ILE A 795 15.31 21.99 8.62
CA ILE A 795 14.41 23.10 8.93
C ILE A 795 12.97 22.63 8.74
N ILE A 796 12.16 22.66 9.80
CA ILE A 796 10.76 22.20 9.76
C ILE A 796 9.81 23.37 10.02
N PRO A 797 8.95 23.74 9.07
CA PRO A 797 7.90 24.72 9.28
C PRO A 797 6.73 24.13 10.07
N ARG A 798 6.22 24.86 11.06
CA ARG A 798 5.03 24.49 11.85
C ARG A 798 4.06 25.66 11.97
N LYS A 799 2.76 25.37 12.13
CA LYS A 799 1.75 26.39 12.50
C LYS A 799 1.34 26.19 13.96
N LEU A 800 1.87 27.02 14.87
CA LEU A 800 1.64 26.86 16.32
C LEU A 800 0.28 27.39 16.79
N ARG A 801 -0.43 28.14 15.95
CA ARG A 801 -1.80 28.59 16.23
C ARG A 801 -2.79 27.50 15.82
N VAL A 802 -2.89 26.45 16.62
CA VAL A 802 -3.83 25.37 16.35
C VAL A 802 -5.27 25.90 16.45
N ARG A 803 -6.08 25.56 15.45
CA ARG A 803 -7.51 25.93 15.37
C ARG A 803 -8.35 24.67 15.17
N ARG A 804 -9.67 24.82 15.15
CA ARG A 804 -10.65 23.71 15.11
C ARG A 804 -10.56 22.77 13.90
N SER A 805 -9.99 23.21 12.78
CA SER A 805 -9.76 22.44 11.55
C SER A 805 -8.58 23.02 10.76
N SER A 806 -8.03 22.27 9.82
CA SER A 806 -6.90 22.68 8.98
C SER A 806 -7.22 23.92 8.14
N THR A 807 -8.46 24.01 7.63
CA THR A 807 -8.92 25.13 6.80
C THR A 807 -8.93 26.44 7.60
N CYS A 808 -9.24 26.40 8.91
CA CYS A 808 -9.11 27.60 9.74
C CYS A 808 -7.66 28.07 9.89
N MET A 809 -6.67 27.18 9.73
CA MET A 809 -5.25 27.48 9.88
C MET A 809 -4.60 28.01 8.59
N GLU A 810 -5.31 28.04 7.46
CA GLU A 810 -4.78 28.37 6.12
C GLU A 810 -3.93 29.64 6.11
N HIS A 811 -4.40 30.72 6.74
CA HIS A 811 -3.72 32.02 6.76
C HIS A 811 -2.90 32.29 8.03
N ASP A 812 -2.77 31.31 8.92
CA ASP A 812 -1.96 31.47 10.12
C ASP A 812 -0.46 31.55 9.81
N PRO A 813 0.34 32.17 10.69
CA PRO A 813 1.78 32.26 10.51
C PRO A 813 2.52 30.96 10.83
N TYR A 814 3.71 30.87 10.26
CA TYR A 814 4.66 29.78 10.48
C TYR A 814 5.65 30.11 11.60
N THR A 815 6.05 29.06 12.32
CA THR A 815 7.27 29.00 13.12
C THR A 815 8.26 28.06 12.44
N LEU A 816 9.50 28.49 12.25
CA LEU A 816 10.56 27.66 11.67
C LEU A 816 11.41 27.04 12.79
N TYR A 817 11.50 25.71 12.81
CA TYR A 817 12.40 24.97 13.70
C TYR A 817 13.66 24.56 12.94
N VAL A 818 14.77 25.26 13.18
CA VAL A 818 16.08 25.08 12.55
C VAL A 818 16.95 24.23 13.46
N ALA A 819 17.09 22.94 13.20
CA ALA A 819 17.97 22.05 13.95
C ALA A 819 19.34 22.01 13.29
N LEU A 820 20.38 22.57 13.92
CA LEU A 820 21.72 22.61 13.32
C LEU A 820 22.43 21.25 13.44
N ASN A 821 23.04 20.79 12.34
CA ASN A 821 23.96 19.65 12.38
C ASN A 821 25.31 20.01 13.02
N ASN A 822 26.22 19.05 13.10
CA ASN A 822 27.55 19.25 13.67
C ASN A 822 28.41 20.27 12.89
N GLN A 823 28.10 20.49 11.61
CA GLN A 823 28.69 21.52 10.75
C GLN A 823 27.98 22.88 10.84
N ARG A 824 26.98 23.01 11.73
CA ARG A 824 26.17 24.22 11.93
C ARG A 824 25.41 24.68 10.68
N THR A 825 24.93 23.72 9.91
CA THR A 825 24.10 23.95 8.72
C THR A 825 22.73 23.30 8.92
N ALA A 826 21.73 23.79 8.18
CA ALA A 826 20.41 23.17 8.08
C ALA A 826 19.69 23.56 6.80
N GLU A 827 18.86 22.66 6.27
CA GLU A 827 18.01 22.93 5.10
C GLU A 827 16.60 22.38 5.31
N GLY A 828 15.63 23.02 4.66
CA GLY A 828 14.25 22.55 4.64
C GLY A 828 13.42 23.25 3.59
N GLU A 829 12.19 22.81 3.44
CA GLU A 829 11.28 23.30 2.40
C GLU A 829 9.90 23.62 2.97
N LEU A 830 9.17 24.48 2.27
CA LEU A 830 7.77 24.80 2.55
C LEU A 830 7.00 24.99 1.24
N TYR A 831 5.96 24.19 1.07
CA TYR A 831 5.03 24.24 -0.04
C TYR A 831 3.70 24.83 0.44
N ILE A 832 3.15 25.74 -0.36
CA ILE A 832 1.89 26.44 -0.09
C ILE A 832 1.11 26.58 -1.41
N ASP A 833 -0.10 26.06 -1.46
CA ASP A 833 -1.11 26.36 -2.49
C ASP A 833 -2.45 26.65 -1.79
N ASP A 834 -3.57 26.60 -2.53
CA ASP A 834 -4.91 26.75 -1.93
C ASP A 834 -5.35 25.55 -1.05
N GLY A 835 -4.60 24.45 -1.07
CA GLY A 835 -4.85 23.28 -0.23
C GLY A 835 -5.91 22.32 -0.77
N HIS A 836 -6.57 22.57 -1.90
CA HIS A 836 -7.68 21.71 -2.32
C HIS A 836 -7.90 21.58 -3.82
N THR A 837 -7.42 22.49 -4.68
CA THR A 837 -7.65 22.42 -6.12
C THR A 837 -6.46 21.87 -6.90
N PHE A 838 -6.66 21.64 -8.20
CA PHE A 838 -5.59 21.37 -9.17
C PHE A 838 -4.87 22.63 -9.69
N ASN A 839 -5.11 23.82 -9.14
CA ASN A 839 -4.46 25.05 -9.62
C ASN A 839 -2.93 25.03 -9.48
N TYR A 840 -2.38 24.16 -8.63
CA TYR A 840 -0.93 23.93 -8.58
C TYR A 840 -0.35 23.43 -9.92
N GLU A 841 -1.13 22.72 -10.75
CA GLU A 841 -0.73 22.32 -12.11
C GLU A 841 -0.61 23.53 -13.06
N LYS A 842 -1.35 24.60 -12.77
CA LYS A 842 -1.26 25.91 -13.44
C LYS A 842 -0.19 26.81 -12.82
N LYS A 843 0.68 26.26 -11.96
CA LYS A 843 1.72 26.97 -11.22
C LYS A 843 1.18 27.98 -10.19
N GLU A 844 -0.01 27.76 -9.64
CA GLU A 844 -0.54 28.57 -8.55
C GLU A 844 -0.15 27.99 -7.18
N PHE A 845 1.15 28.08 -6.87
CA PHE A 845 1.70 27.67 -5.56
C PHE A 845 2.97 28.47 -5.22
N ILE A 846 3.47 28.31 -4.00
CA ILE A 846 4.74 28.81 -3.50
C ILE A 846 5.55 27.61 -3.03
N HIS A 847 6.82 27.50 -3.44
CA HIS A 847 7.74 26.48 -2.95
C HIS A 847 9.05 27.11 -2.48
N ARG A 848 9.21 27.19 -1.16
CA ARG A 848 10.36 27.84 -0.53
C ARG A 848 11.43 26.82 -0.17
N ARG A 849 12.69 27.17 -0.40
CA ARG A 849 13.84 26.56 0.30
C ARG A 849 14.26 27.48 1.44
N PHE A 850 14.47 26.89 2.61
CA PHE A 850 15.16 27.51 3.71
C PHE A 850 16.56 26.91 3.82
N SER A 851 17.58 27.75 4.01
CA SER A 851 18.96 27.30 4.24
C SER A 851 19.61 28.12 5.33
N PHE A 852 20.19 27.45 6.32
CA PHE A 852 21.05 28.02 7.35
C PHE A 852 22.49 27.62 7.08
N THR A 853 23.36 28.58 6.80
CA THR A 853 24.80 28.37 6.63
C THR A 853 25.57 29.64 6.98
N ASN A 854 26.78 29.50 7.54
CA ASN A 854 27.63 30.64 7.93
C ASN A 854 26.89 31.69 8.79
N ASN A 855 26.07 31.24 9.74
CA ASN A 855 25.23 32.09 10.59
C ASN A 855 24.18 32.95 9.85
N VAL A 856 23.82 32.57 8.62
CA VAL A 856 22.77 33.21 7.83
C VAL A 856 21.66 32.20 7.55
N LEU A 857 20.43 32.52 7.96
CA LEU A 857 19.22 31.85 7.51
C LEU A 857 18.66 32.59 6.29
N SER A 858 18.37 31.88 5.21
CA SER A 858 17.79 32.45 3.99
C SER A 858 16.51 31.73 3.60
N SER A 859 15.60 32.45 2.95
CA SER A 859 14.50 31.89 2.18
C SER A 859 14.65 32.27 0.72
N ALA A 860 14.59 31.28 -0.17
CA ALA A 860 14.60 31.48 -1.62
C ALA A 860 13.44 30.73 -2.28
N ASN A 861 12.88 31.28 -3.36
CA ASN A 861 11.89 30.58 -4.17
C ASN A 861 12.58 29.49 -5.01
N LEU A 862 12.07 28.26 -4.95
CA LEU A 862 12.53 27.17 -5.82
C LEU A 862 11.90 27.22 -7.20
N GLU A 863 10.73 27.83 -7.32
CA GLU A 863 9.94 27.89 -8.55
C GLU A 863 9.53 29.36 -8.79
N PRO A 864 10.44 30.23 -9.28
CA PRO A 864 10.21 31.67 -9.40
C PRO A 864 9.16 32.07 -10.44
N ASP A 865 8.72 31.15 -11.29
CA ASP A 865 7.71 31.35 -12.32
C ASP A 865 6.28 31.02 -11.86
N THR A 866 6.09 30.67 -10.59
CA THR A 866 4.76 30.43 -10.01
C THR A 866 4.01 31.72 -9.68
N GLN A 867 2.68 31.65 -9.67
CA GLN A 867 1.78 32.79 -9.46
C GLN A 867 0.82 32.50 -8.31
N PHE A 868 1.29 32.70 -7.08
CA PHE A 868 0.45 32.54 -5.89
C PHE A 868 0.88 33.51 -4.80
N THR A 869 -0.09 34.03 -4.04
CA THR A 869 0.16 34.94 -2.93
C THR A 869 -0.42 34.38 -1.65
N THR A 870 0.37 34.40 -0.58
CA THR A 870 -0.11 33.98 0.75
C THR A 870 -0.18 35.15 1.71
N LYS A 871 -1.18 35.12 2.59
CA LYS A 871 -1.29 36.01 3.74
C LYS A 871 -0.45 35.53 4.92
N SER A 872 0.04 34.30 4.91
CA SER A 872 0.87 33.75 5.99
C SER A 872 2.25 34.41 6.03
N TRP A 873 2.80 34.54 7.24
CA TRP A 873 4.12 35.11 7.50
C TRP A 873 4.90 34.24 8.48
N VAL A 874 6.20 34.48 8.63
CA VAL A 874 7.05 33.85 9.65
C VAL A 874 6.98 34.69 10.92
N GLU A 875 6.31 34.17 11.96
CA GLU A 875 6.18 34.88 13.25
C GLU A 875 7.29 34.56 14.25
N ARG A 876 8.01 33.45 14.05
CA ARG A 876 9.00 32.95 15.00
C ARG A 876 10.01 32.03 14.32
N ILE A 877 11.26 32.11 14.75
CA ILE A 877 12.32 31.17 14.36
C ILE A 877 12.95 30.62 15.63
N ILE A 878 13.08 29.30 15.72
CA ILE A 878 13.71 28.59 16.82
C ILE A 878 14.91 27.84 16.25
N ILE A 879 16.12 28.16 16.71
CA ILE A 879 17.36 27.55 16.23
C ILE A 879 17.96 26.70 17.35
N LEU A 880 18.05 25.40 17.13
CA LEU A 880 18.60 24.41 18.07
C LEU A 880 20.09 24.20 17.78
N GLY A 881 20.91 24.13 18.83
CA GLY A 881 22.37 24.02 18.71
C GLY A 881 23.04 25.34 18.29
N ALA A 882 22.39 26.48 18.52
CA ALA A 882 22.91 27.80 18.19
C ALA A 882 23.93 28.29 19.25
N SER A 883 24.75 29.27 18.87
CA SER A 883 25.51 30.08 19.83
C SER A 883 24.78 31.41 20.06
N LYS A 884 24.98 32.03 21.22
CA LYS A 884 24.40 33.34 21.53
C LYS A 884 24.93 34.39 20.54
N PRO A 885 24.08 35.00 19.70
CA PRO A 885 24.51 36.10 18.86
C PRO A 885 24.64 37.39 19.68
N SER A 886 25.45 38.31 19.18
CA SER A 886 25.54 39.69 19.68
C SER A 886 24.41 40.56 19.12
N MET A 887 24.04 40.31 17.86
CA MET A 887 23.01 41.02 17.12
C MET A 887 22.39 40.07 16.08
N ILE A 888 21.12 40.30 15.75
CA ILE A 888 20.45 39.62 14.65
C ILE A 888 19.85 40.69 13.74
N THR A 889 20.15 40.60 12.45
CA THR A 889 19.64 41.53 11.43
C THR A 889 18.84 40.75 10.40
N LEU A 890 17.63 41.23 10.13
CA LEU A 890 16.79 40.81 9.03
C LEU A 890 17.00 41.74 7.84
N LYS A 891 17.18 41.16 6.66
CA LYS A 891 17.08 41.85 5.38
C LYS A 891 15.92 41.28 4.56
N SER A 892 14.96 42.12 4.20
CA SER A 892 13.81 41.76 3.35
C SER A 892 14.14 41.84 1.86
N ALA A 893 13.22 41.35 1.01
CA ALA A 893 13.38 41.35 -0.45
C ALA A 893 13.57 42.74 -1.07
N ASP A 894 13.00 43.78 -0.46
CA ASP A 894 13.17 45.19 -0.85
C ASP A 894 14.52 45.80 -0.40
N GLY A 895 15.32 45.03 0.35
CA GLY A 895 16.63 45.43 0.84
C GLY A 895 16.60 46.22 2.15
N GLU A 896 15.43 46.41 2.78
CA GLU A 896 15.35 47.02 4.11
C GLU A 896 16.00 46.12 5.16
N GLU A 897 16.81 46.71 6.04
CA GLU A 897 17.48 46.02 7.14
C GLU A 897 16.92 46.45 8.49
N ASN A 898 16.50 45.46 9.29
CA ASN A 898 15.90 45.67 10.61
C ASN A 898 16.57 44.77 11.64
N GLN A 899 16.85 45.31 12.82
CA GLN A 899 17.36 44.51 13.94
C GLN A 899 16.20 43.72 14.57
N LEU A 900 16.42 42.44 14.88
CA LEU A 900 15.44 41.57 15.51
C LEU A 900 15.75 41.33 17.00
N GLU A 901 14.70 41.25 17.80
CA GLU A 901 14.78 40.81 19.19
C GLU A 901 14.90 39.28 19.28
N PHE A 902 15.69 38.80 20.24
CA PHE A 902 15.88 37.38 20.46
C PHE A 902 16.09 37.04 21.94
N ASP A 903 15.71 35.81 22.30
CA ASP A 903 16.01 35.16 23.56
C ASP A 903 16.99 34.01 23.31
N PHE A 904 17.96 33.80 24.20
CA PHE A 904 18.88 32.66 24.12
C PHE A 904 18.92 31.89 25.43
N ASP A 905 18.58 30.60 25.37
CA ASP A 905 18.78 29.66 26.46
C ASP A 905 20.16 29.00 26.32
N ALA A 906 21.07 29.38 27.22
CA ALA A 906 22.43 28.85 27.22
C ALA A 906 22.53 27.40 27.69
N SER A 907 21.58 26.92 28.50
CA SER A 907 21.59 25.55 29.00
C SER A 907 21.25 24.53 27.91
N MET A 908 20.37 24.94 26.99
CA MET A 908 19.90 24.10 25.88
C MET A 908 20.51 24.48 24.53
N SER A 909 21.24 25.59 24.45
CA SER A 909 21.75 26.17 23.20
C SER A 909 20.63 26.44 22.19
N VAL A 910 19.53 27.03 22.66
CA VAL A 910 18.35 27.35 21.86
C VAL A 910 18.20 28.85 21.72
N LEU A 911 18.15 29.32 20.47
CA LEU A 911 17.91 30.71 20.12
C LEU A 911 16.47 30.88 19.61
N THR A 912 15.71 31.79 20.20
CA THR A 912 14.36 32.14 19.76
C THR A 912 14.33 33.57 19.24
N ILE A 913 14.04 33.73 17.95
CA ILE A 913 13.84 35.03 17.30
C ILE A 913 12.34 35.30 17.24
N ARG A 914 11.89 36.39 17.85
CA ARG A 914 10.46 36.72 17.96
C ARG A 914 10.05 37.75 16.92
N LYS A 915 8.87 37.56 16.33
CA LYS A 915 8.22 38.48 15.38
C LYS A 915 9.10 38.95 14.21
N PRO A 916 9.76 38.05 13.43
CA PRO A 916 10.42 38.47 12.19
C PRO A 916 9.47 39.18 11.20
N GLY A 917 8.21 38.73 11.10
CA GLY A 917 7.16 39.41 10.35
C GLY A 917 7.23 39.27 8.82
N MET A 918 8.11 38.42 8.31
CA MET A 918 8.37 38.25 6.88
C MET A 918 7.26 37.45 6.21
N ASN A 919 6.78 37.88 5.05
CA ASN A 919 5.82 37.08 4.27
C ASN A 919 6.41 35.71 3.93
N ALA A 920 5.64 34.63 4.10
CA ALA A 920 6.13 33.26 3.91
C ALA A 920 6.45 32.94 2.43
N GLY A 921 5.91 33.71 1.49
CA GLY A 921 6.19 33.61 0.06
C GLY A 921 7.35 34.43 -0.45
N ALA A 922 7.95 35.30 0.37
CA ALA A 922 8.97 36.24 -0.06
C ALA A 922 10.39 35.75 0.25
N ASP A 923 11.36 36.28 -0.51
CA ASP A 923 12.79 36.13 -0.22
C ASP A 923 13.19 37.01 0.97
N TRP A 924 14.08 36.50 1.81
CA TRP A 924 14.61 37.22 2.96
C TRP A 924 15.85 36.52 3.50
N THR A 925 16.66 37.25 4.27
CA THR A 925 17.82 36.70 4.99
C THR A 925 17.89 37.22 6.42
N VAL A 926 18.18 36.34 7.37
CA VAL A 926 18.43 36.66 8.79
C VAL A 926 19.87 36.31 9.11
N THR A 927 20.67 37.31 9.50
CA THR A 927 22.10 37.16 9.82
C THR A 927 22.30 37.24 11.33
N LEU A 928 23.02 36.27 11.89
CA LEU A 928 23.41 36.21 13.30
C LEU A 928 24.89 36.65 13.41
N GLN A 929 25.16 37.72 14.16
CA GLN A 929 26.50 38.30 14.32
C GLN A 929 27.21 37.83 15.59
#